data_AF-A0AAV3XLS5-F1
#
_entry.id   AF-A0AAV3XLS5-F1
#
_cell.length_a   1.000
_cell.length_b   1.000
_cell.length_c   1.000
_cell.angle_alpha   90.00
_cell.angle_beta   90.00
_cell.angle_gamma   90.00
#
_symmetry.space_group_name_H-M   'P 1'
#
loop_
_entity.id
_entity.type
_entity.pdbx_description
1 polymer ?
#
loop_
_entity_poly.entity_id
_entity_poly.type
_entity_poly.pdbx_seq_one_letter_code
_entity_poly.pdbx_strand_id
1 'polypeptide(L)'
;MKYLSKKLFSHLGLLLILCHMVGLLMAIGVHAVVSDRASPSADNPKITLLQTGKQFYQYGRFLEAINNWKAAAEAYGSSGDSLSQSLVLSYLALAYQQVGEFQLATEVMNRAIDLIEKQPNAQLTVAQVLNNQGQFYFVQAQPEAALETWKKAQQVYRRISDRIGEIGTQLNQARALQALGFYLRAKNILHQVATSLNSQPDSQLKVTALLNLGNILRVLGDFKAAQTNLEQSLAIAQKLQLLPEIQIALFSLGNLAQAREQPQVALQFYQQASGENSPVRLQTEIYQLELLVKLERLADGQALLAKIQTQLANLPPSKTKIYAQINLAECLVKLSANQVSAAAKILANAANEAKSLGNTRAESYALGRLGTLYEQTQQWDAAKNLTQQALILAQQIRAAEIAYLWQWQTARLLKVTGDKNGAISSYADAVNNLQSLRQDLAAINQDVQFSFRESVEPVYRELVDLLLQNNPNQSQLQQARLTIEGLKLAELANFFREACLDVQPRQIDQIDPTAAVIYPIILRDTADATLRERIEVILSLPGQPLRHYTTKLEKQQVETVISRMRQSMRRTAFAQERLTLAQEIYGWLIKPAVADLTKNNIQTLVFVLDGSLRNLPMAALHDGERYLIEQYKVAIAPGLQLLNPRPITRSHFKALLGGLTEGNEEFSPLPGVKAEVTEIGATVPATILLDRQFTTNALETKIKTLPFSVMHLATHGQFSSKAEETFILTWDGRIDVKELSTLLTNRELTDSAPIELLVLSACQTAKGDNRAALGLAGVAVRSGARSTLASLWMVSDESTTEFMVQFYQELLKPGVTKAEAVRRAQLHLLKQPEFNHPYFWASFILIGNWL
;
A
#
# COMPACT_ATOMS: atom_id res chain seq x y z
N MET A 1 35.65 -14.57 -15.78
CA MET A 1 34.33 -14.79 -16.42
C MET A 1 33.26 -15.45 -15.53
N LYS A 2 33.58 -16.13 -14.42
CA LYS A 2 32.58 -16.67 -13.45
C LYS A 2 32.10 -15.70 -12.35
N TYR A 3 32.59 -14.45 -12.33
CA TYR A 3 32.29 -13.46 -11.29
C TYR A 3 31.35 -12.31 -11.75
N LEU A 4 30.98 -12.27 -13.04
CA LEU A 4 30.09 -11.24 -13.60
C LEU A 4 28.59 -11.61 -13.57
N SER A 5 28.23 -12.86 -13.27
CA SER A 5 26.82 -13.30 -13.31
C SER A 5 26.04 -13.09 -12.00
N LYS A 6 26.70 -12.84 -10.86
CA LYS A 6 26.02 -12.68 -9.56
C LYS A 6 25.45 -11.28 -9.30
N LYS A 7 25.94 -10.23 -9.99
CA LYS A 7 25.52 -8.84 -9.77
C LYS A 7 24.52 -8.29 -10.79
N LEU A 8 24.32 -8.94 -11.94
CA LEU A 8 23.21 -8.59 -12.84
C LEU A 8 21.84 -8.95 -12.24
N PHE A 9 21.79 -9.84 -11.24
CA PHE A 9 20.56 -10.21 -10.55
C PHE A 9 20.15 -9.26 -9.40
N SER A 10 21.00 -8.29 -9.01
CA SER A 10 20.67 -7.31 -7.95
C SER A 10 20.23 -5.93 -8.44
N HIS A 11 20.25 -5.66 -9.75
CA HIS A 11 20.05 -4.29 -10.29
C HIS A 11 18.95 -4.15 -11.36
N LEU A 12 17.92 -4.98 -11.27
CA LEU A 12 16.55 -4.69 -11.74
C LEU A 12 15.58 -5.06 -10.58
N GLY A 13 15.94 -4.64 -9.36
CA GLY A 13 15.27 -5.04 -8.12
C GLY A 13 13.77 -4.82 -8.23
N LEU A 14 13.05 -5.91 -8.51
CA LEU A 14 11.62 -6.03 -8.88
C LEU A 14 11.24 -5.95 -10.35
N LEU A 15 11.45 -7.09 -10.97
CA LEU A 15 10.73 -7.59 -12.13
C LEU A 15 9.20 -7.78 -11.95
N LEU A 16 8.49 -6.89 -11.23
CA LEU A 16 7.04 -6.94 -10.98
C LEU A 16 6.57 -8.03 -10.00
N ILE A 17 7.27 -8.19 -8.86
CA ILE A 17 7.22 -9.40 -8.02
C ILE A 17 5.85 -9.93 -7.63
N LEU A 18 4.72 -9.23 -7.79
CA LEU A 18 3.48 -9.82 -7.33
C LEU A 18 2.28 -9.90 -8.26
N CYS A 19 2.16 -9.24 -9.43
CA CYS A 19 0.93 -9.30 -10.25
C CYS A 19 -0.36 -9.66 -9.46
N HIS A 20 -0.63 -8.97 -8.32
CA HIS A 20 -1.56 -9.53 -7.34
C HIS A 20 -2.99 -9.23 -7.78
N MET A 21 -3.46 -10.05 -8.67
CA MET A 21 -4.87 -10.27 -8.93
C MET A 21 -5.08 -11.77 -8.91
N VAL A 22 -4.93 -12.36 -7.72
CA VAL A 22 -5.28 -13.77 -7.49
C VAL A 22 -5.99 -13.98 -6.14
N GLY A 23 -6.26 -12.91 -5.37
CA GLY A 23 -7.26 -12.93 -4.29
C GLY A 23 -8.71 -13.03 -4.79
N LEU A 24 -8.93 -12.82 -6.10
CA LEU A 24 -10.24 -12.90 -6.77
C LEU A 24 -10.44 -14.19 -7.57
N LEU A 25 -9.47 -15.11 -7.56
CA LEU A 25 -9.35 -16.14 -8.60
C LEU A 25 -10.06 -17.47 -8.35
N MET A 26 -10.91 -17.55 -7.33
CA MET A 26 -11.82 -18.68 -7.20
C MET A 26 -13.19 -18.30 -7.71
N ALA A 27 -13.45 -18.63 -8.97
CA ALA A 27 -14.78 -18.71 -9.55
C ALA A 27 -15.62 -19.85 -8.94
N ILE A 28 -15.46 -20.17 -7.65
CA ILE A 28 -16.57 -20.71 -6.89
C ILE A 28 -17.41 -19.46 -6.58
N GLY A 29 -18.20 -19.00 -7.55
CA GLY A 29 -19.35 -18.18 -7.19
C GLY A 29 -20.04 -18.88 -6.03
N VAL A 30 -20.72 -18.12 -5.17
CA VAL A 30 -21.88 -18.73 -4.52
C VAL A 30 -22.85 -18.97 -5.67
N HIS A 31 -22.60 -20.03 -6.47
CA HIS A 31 -23.63 -20.82 -7.10
C HIS A 31 -24.52 -21.04 -5.91
N ALA A 32 -25.66 -20.33 -5.91
CA ALA A 32 -26.59 -20.27 -4.80
C ALA A 32 -26.46 -21.62 -4.12
N VAL A 33 -25.94 -21.66 -2.88
CA VAL A 33 -25.96 -22.89 -2.07
C VAL A 33 -27.34 -23.39 -2.37
N VAL A 34 -27.41 -24.43 -3.19
CA VAL A 34 -28.68 -24.93 -3.65
C VAL A 34 -29.12 -25.49 -2.34
N SER A 35 -29.95 -24.73 -1.62
CA SER A 35 -30.74 -25.30 -0.58
C SER A 35 -31.51 -26.34 -1.36
N ASP A 36 -31.03 -27.59 -1.32
CA ASP A 36 -31.82 -28.76 -1.60
C ASP A 36 -32.95 -28.69 -0.58
N ARG A 37 -33.94 -27.85 -0.87
CA ARG A 37 -35.24 -27.92 -0.26
C ARG A 37 -35.98 -28.91 -1.13
N ALA A 38 -36.23 -30.06 -0.49
CA ALA A 38 -36.68 -31.33 -1.02
C ALA A 38 -35.53 -32.21 -1.55
N SER A 39 -35.25 -33.29 -0.81
CA SER A 39 -34.83 -34.55 -1.41
C SER A 39 -35.86 -34.91 -2.49
N PRO A 40 -35.53 -34.86 -3.78
CA PRO A 40 -36.44 -35.33 -4.81
C PRO A 40 -36.39 -36.86 -4.80
N SER A 41 -37.55 -37.51 -4.94
CA SER A 41 -37.62 -38.94 -5.24
C SER A 41 -36.61 -39.30 -6.33
N ALA A 42 -35.77 -40.29 -6.09
CA ALA A 42 -34.68 -40.73 -6.97
C ALA A 42 -35.12 -41.21 -8.38
N ASP A 43 -36.41 -41.10 -8.70
CA ASP A 43 -37.06 -41.69 -9.87
C ASP A 43 -37.31 -40.71 -11.04
N ASN A 44 -36.91 -39.44 -10.97
CA ASN A 44 -37.06 -38.50 -12.10
C ASN A 44 -35.73 -38.29 -12.87
N PRO A 45 -35.58 -38.86 -14.08
CA PRO A 45 -34.35 -38.77 -14.86
C PRO A 45 -33.88 -37.32 -15.12
N LYS A 46 -34.80 -36.37 -15.26
CA LYS A 46 -34.47 -34.95 -15.53
C LYS A 46 -33.80 -34.27 -14.33
N ILE A 47 -34.24 -34.61 -13.13
CA ILE A 47 -33.67 -34.08 -11.88
C ILE A 47 -32.31 -34.71 -11.62
N THR A 48 -32.18 -36.02 -11.85
CA THR A 48 -30.91 -36.75 -11.76
C THR A 48 -29.87 -36.15 -12.70
N LEU A 49 -30.20 -35.90 -13.97
CA LEU A 49 -29.28 -35.26 -14.92
C LEU A 49 -28.84 -33.85 -14.45
N LEU A 50 -29.77 -33.04 -13.94
CA LEU A 50 -29.43 -31.72 -13.40
C LEU A 50 -28.44 -31.80 -12.22
N GLN A 51 -28.71 -32.68 -11.25
CA GLN A 51 -27.87 -32.82 -10.06
C GLN A 51 -26.51 -33.45 -10.37
N THR A 52 -26.48 -34.48 -11.21
CA THR A 52 -25.23 -35.09 -11.69
C THR A 52 -24.36 -34.07 -12.43
N GLY A 53 -24.97 -33.22 -13.26
CA GLY A 53 -24.26 -32.13 -13.93
C GLY A 53 -23.68 -31.11 -12.93
N LYS A 54 -24.41 -30.75 -11.87
CA LYS A 54 -23.90 -29.89 -10.79
C LYS A 54 -22.71 -30.49 -10.07
N GLN A 55 -22.77 -31.79 -9.74
CA GLN A 55 -21.66 -32.50 -9.12
C GLN A 55 -20.43 -32.49 -10.03
N PHE A 56 -20.57 -32.85 -11.31
CA PHE A 56 -19.45 -32.80 -12.25
C PHE A 56 -18.85 -31.40 -12.39
N TYR A 57 -19.68 -30.38 -12.45
CA TYR A 57 -19.21 -28.99 -12.50
C TYR A 57 -18.41 -28.62 -11.24
N GLN A 58 -18.91 -29.00 -10.05
CA GLN A 58 -18.22 -28.78 -8.77
C GLN A 58 -16.86 -29.50 -8.71
N TYR A 59 -16.74 -30.68 -9.32
CA TYR A 59 -15.49 -31.42 -9.45
C TYR A 59 -14.60 -30.97 -10.61
N GLY A 60 -14.94 -29.89 -11.33
CA GLY A 60 -14.18 -29.39 -12.47
C GLY A 60 -14.27 -30.26 -13.74
N ARG A 61 -15.15 -31.26 -13.75
CA ARG A 61 -15.43 -32.16 -14.88
C ARG A 61 -16.43 -31.52 -15.82
N PHE A 62 -16.02 -30.42 -16.47
CA PHE A 62 -16.92 -29.54 -17.20
C PHE A 62 -17.56 -30.19 -18.43
N LEU A 63 -16.86 -31.09 -19.13
CA LEU A 63 -17.40 -31.79 -20.30
C LEU A 63 -18.53 -32.74 -19.91
N GLU A 64 -18.37 -33.48 -18.80
CA GLU A 64 -19.41 -34.34 -18.26
C GLU A 64 -20.60 -33.54 -17.74
N ALA A 65 -20.36 -32.38 -17.12
CA ALA A 65 -21.42 -31.45 -16.74
C ALA A 65 -22.21 -30.94 -17.96
N ILE A 66 -21.52 -30.55 -19.04
CA ILE A 66 -22.13 -30.12 -20.31
C ILE A 66 -23.04 -31.21 -20.86
N ASN A 67 -22.57 -32.46 -20.93
CA ASN A 67 -23.36 -33.57 -21.47
C ASN A 67 -24.65 -33.80 -20.67
N ASN A 68 -24.56 -33.78 -19.33
CA ASN A 68 -25.71 -33.97 -18.45
C ASN A 68 -26.72 -32.80 -18.57
N TRP A 69 -26.23 -31.56 -18.56
CA TRP A 69 -27.10 -30.39 -18.65
C TRP A 69 -27.69 -30.19 -20.04
N LYS A 70 -27.00 -30.58 -21.11
CA LYS A 70 -27.57 -30.61 -22.46
C LYS A 70 -28.77 -31.57 -22.53
N ALA A 71 -28.58 -32.81 -22.07
CA ALA A 71 -29.66 -33.80 -22.02
C ALA A 71 -30.84 -33.35 -21.13
N ALA A 72 -30.55 -32.73 -19.98
CA ALA A 72 -31.58 -32.18 -19.11
C ALA A 72 -32.36 -31.02 -19.78
N ALA A 73 -31.67 -30.10 -20.46
CA ALA A 73 -32.29 -28.97 -21.14
C ALA A 73 -33.20 -29.40 -22.31
N GLU A 74 -32.78 -30.43 -23.06
CA GLU A 74 -33.60 -31.06 -24.11
C GLU A 74 -34.84 -31.74 -23.51
N ALA A 75 -34.67 -32.52 -22.44
CA ALA A 75 -35.78 -33.23 -21.80
C ALA A 75 -36.82 -32.27 -21.18
N TYR A 76 -36.39 -31.17 -20.54
CA TYR A 76 -37.31 -30.16 -20.02
C TYR A 76 -38.04 -29.42 -21.15
N GLY A 77 -37.32 -29.09 -22.24
CA GLY A 77 -37.90 -28.49 -23.44
C GLY A 77 -38.99 -29.34 -24.07
N SER A 78 -38.73 -30.64 -24.26
CA SER A 78 -39.71 -31.58 -24.80
C SER A 78 -40.94 -31.76 -23.91
N SER A 79 -40.82 -31.54 -22.60
CA SER A 79 -41.95 -31.57 -21.67
C SER A 79 -42.69 -30.23 -21.52
N GLY A 80 -42.25 -29.16 -22.20
CA GLY A 80 -42.83 -27.82 -22.07
C GLY A 80 -42.51 -27.09 -20.76
N ASP A 81 -41.60 -27.60 -19.93
CA ASP A 81 -41.19 -26.97 -18.67
C ASP A 81 -40.08 -25.94 -18.95
N SER A 82 -40.51 -24.75 -19.38
CA SER A 82 -39.63 -23.64 -19.74
C SER A 82 -38.81 -23.08 -18.56
N LEU A 83 -39.31 -23.20 -17.33
CA LEU A 83 -38.61 -22.68 -16.14
C LEU A 83 -37.41 -23.55 -15.79
N SER A 84 -37.62 -24.86 -15.69
CA SER A 84 -36.53 -25.81 -15.46
C SER A 84 -35.56 -25.82 -16.65
N GLN A 85 -36.08 -25.71 -17.88
CA GLN A 85 -35.24 -25.58 -19.07
C GLN A 85 -34.34 -24.33 -18.98
N SER A 86 -34.89 -23.17 -18.65
CA SER A 86 -34.11 -21.93 -18.51
C SER A 86 -33.01 -22.06 -17.45
N LEU A 87 -33.35 -22.60 -16.28
CA LEU A 87 -32.37 -22.80 -15.21
C LEU A 87 -31.22 -23.71 -15.66
N VAL A 88 -31.52 -24.84 -16.29
CA VAL A 88 -30.50 -25.77 -16.80
C VAL A 88 -29.65 -25.13 -17.90
N LEU A 89 -30.27 -24.38 -18.83
CA LEU A 89 -29.55 -23.63 -19.85
C LEU A 89 -28.57 -22.62 -19.21
N SER A 90 -28.98 -21.91 -18.14
CA SER A 90 -28.07 -21.00 -17.45
C SER A 90 -26.84 -21.70 -16.85
N TYR A 91 -26.98 -22.92 -16.35
CA TYR A 91 -25.84 -23.74 -15.89
C TYR A 91 -24.98 -24.24 -17.06
N LEU A 92 -25.61 -24.68 -18.14
CA LEU A 92 -24.93 -25.12 -19.35
C LEU A 92 -24.07 -24.00 -19.97
N ALA A 93 -24.58 -22.76 -19.98
CA ALA A 93 -23.82 -21.59 -20.40
C ALA A 93 -22.56 -21.38 -19.54
N LEU A 94 -22.68 -21.49 -18.21
CA LEU A 94 -21.54 -21.40 -17.31
C LEU A 94 -20.52 -22.52 -17.55
N ALA A 95 -20.94 -23.72 -17.95
CA ALA A 95 -20.02 -24.82 -18.31
C ALA A 95 -19.33 -24.61 -19.64
N TYR A 96 -20.04 -24.17 -20.67
CA TYR A 96 -19.43 -23.81 -21.96
C TYR A 96 -18.36 -22.74 -21.79
N GLN A 97 -18.59 -21.77 -20.92
CA GLN A 97 -17.61 -20.73 -20.61
C GLN A 97 -16.34 -21.28 -19.96
N GLN A 98 -16.42 -22.34 -19.14
CA GLN A 98 -15.23 -22.97 -18.52
C GLN A 98 -14.37 -23.74 -19.53
N VAL A 99 -14.95 -24.22 -20.62
CA VAL A 99 -14.23 -24.95 -21.68
C VAL A 99 -13.86 -24.09 -22.89
N GLY A 100 -14.13 -22.78 -22.84
CA GLY A 100 -13.78 -21.82 -23.89
C GLY A 100 -14.78 -21.71 -25.04
N GLU A 101 -15.95 -22.34 -24.94
CA GLU A 101 -17.00 -22.32 -25.97
C GLU A 101 -17.89 -21.06 -25.83
N PHE A 102 -17.30 -19.87 -25.95
CA PHE A 102 -17.98 -18.60 -25.60
C PHE A 102 -19.20 -18.27 -26.47
N GLN A 103 -19.18 -18.65 -27.74
CA GLN A 103 -20.32 -18.42 -28.63
C GLN A 103 -21.54 -19.23 -28.17
N LEU A 104 -21.35 -20.53 -27.96
CA LEU A 104 -22.39 -21.41 -27.41
C LEU A 104 -22.83 -20.96 -26.02
N ALA A 105 -21.88 -20.56 -25.16
CA ALA A 105 -22.18 -20.05 -23.83
C ALA A 105 -23.12 -18.83 -23.89
N THR A 106 -22.86 -17.91 -24.81
CA THR A 106 -23.68 -16.70 -25.02
C THR A 106 -25.05 -17.02 -25.60
N GLU A 107 -25.12 -17.88 -26.62
CA GLU A 107 -26.39 -18.31 -27.21
C GLU A 107 -27.30 -18.97 -26.17
N VAL A 108 -26.73 -19.90 -25.39
CA VAL A 108 -27.46 -20.64 -24.36
C VAL A 108 -27.88 -19.72 -23.20
N MET A 109 -27.04 -18.77 -22.79
CA MET A 109 -27.40 -17.79 -21.76
C MET A 109 -28.54 -16.87 -22.23
N ASN A 110 -28.48 -16.36 -23.46
CA ASN A 110 -29.55 -15.54 -24.03
C ASN A 110 -30.87 -16.31 -24.09
N ARG A 111 -30.84 -17.57 -24.52
CA ARG A 111 -32.02 -18.43 -24.54
C ARG A 111 -32.60 -18.67 -23.13
N ALA A 112 -31.75 -18.81 -22.11
CA ALA A 112 -32.20 -18.91 -20.73
C ALA A 112 -32.94 -17.63 -20.30
N ILE A 113 -32.38 -16.46 -20.62
CA ILE A 113 -32.96 -15.14 -20.29
C ILE A 113 -34.30 -14.94 -21.02
N ASP A 114 -34.37 -15.21 -22.33
CA ASP A 114 -35.61 -15.07 -23.12
C ASP A 114 -36.77 -15.90 -22.56
N LEU A 115 -36.48 -17.08 -21.99
CA LEU A 115 -37.47 -17.95 -21.37
C LEU A 115 -38.02 -17.38 -20.06
N ILE A 116 -37.19 -16.73 -19.23
CA ILE A 116 -37.65 -16.12 -17.97
C ILE A 116 -38.33 -14.76 -18.17
N GLU A 117 -37.95 -14.00 -19.20
CA GLU A 117 -38.61 -12.71 -19.52
C GLU A 117 -40.09 -12.91 -19.89
N LYS A 118 -40.43 -14.05 -20.50
CA LYS A 118 -41.80 -14.44 -20.82
C LYS A 118 -42.61 -14.92 -19.61
N GLN A 119 -41.98 -15.10 -18.45
CA GLN A 119 -42.61 -15.66 -17.24
C GLN A 119 -42.22 -14.89 -15.96
N PRO A 120 -42.56 -13.59 -15.86
CA PRO A 120 -42.12 -12.71 -14.76
C PRO A 120 -42.62 -13.13 -13.37
N ASN A 121 -43.65 -14.00 -13.32
CA ASN A 121 -44.24 -14.47 -12.06
C ASN A 121 -43.43 -15.60 -11.40
N ALA A 122 -42.49 -16.24 -12.10
CA ALA A 122 -41.65 -17.31 -11.58
C ALA A 122 -40.43 -16.76 -10.81
N GLN A 123 -40.69 -16.01 -9.75
CA GLN A 123 -39.70 -15.16 -9.08
C GLN A 123 -38.44 -15.91 -8.61
N LEU A 124 -38.54 -17.14 -8.11
CA LEU A 124 -37.37 -17.93 -7.70
C LEU A 124 -36.46 -18.27 -8.88
N THR A 125 -37.00 -18.82 -9.96
CA THR A 125 -36.23 -19.17 -11.17
C THR A 125 -35.62 -17.94 -11.81
N VAL A 126 -36.36 -16.83 -11.87
CA VAL A 126 -35.86 -15.52 -12.34
C VAL A 126 -34.63 -15.12 -11.51
N ALA A 127 -34.70 -15.18 -10.18
CA ALA A 127 -33.58 -14.81 -9.31
C ALA A 127 -32.35 -15.73 -9.51
N GLN A 128 -32.56 -17.04 -9.70
CA GLN A 128 -31.49 -18.02 -9.93
C GLN A 128 -30.80 -17.79 -11.28
N VAL A 129 -31.56 -17.57 -12.34
CA VAL A 129 -31.02 -17.31 -13.69
C VAL A 129 -30.29 -15.96 -13.72
N LEU A 130 -30.84 -14.91 -13.11
CA LEU A 130 -30.13 -13.63 -12.95
C LEU A 130 -28.83 -13.79 -12.15
N ASN A 131 -28.82 -14.61 -11.10
CA ASN A 131 -27.59 -14.86 -10.34
C ASN A 131 -26.52 -15.54 -11.21
N ASN A 132 -26.91 -16.51 -12.05
CA ASN A 132 -26.01 -17.18 -12.99
C ASN A 132 -25.56 -16.23 -14.13
N GLN A 133 -26.43 -15.35 -14.61
CA GLN A 133 -26.08 -14.31 -15.58
C GLN A 133 -25.05 -13.32 -15.01
N GLY A 134 -25.19 -12.92 -13.75
CA GLY A 134 -24.16 -12.10 -13.09
C GLY A 134 -22.81 -12.80 -13.04
N GLN A 135 -22.78 -14.11 -12.74
CA GLN A 135 -21.56 -14.91 -12.77
C GLN A 135 -20.98 -15.04 -14.19
N PHE A 136 -21.84 -15.16 -15.19
CA PHE A 136 -21.46 -15.17 -16.60
C PHE A 136 -20.74 -13.87 -16.98
N TYR A 137 -21.33 -12.70 -16.71
CA TYR A 137 -20.68 -11.41 -16.94
C TYR A 137 -19.36 -11.26 -16.16
N PHE A 138 -19.32 -11.71 -14.91
CA PHE A 138 -18.14 -11.60 -14.08
C PHE A 138 -16.94 -12.37 -14.66
N VAL A 139 -17.16 -13.58 -15.17
CA VAL A 139 -16.10 -14.39 -15.80
C VAL A 139 -15.69 -13.81 -17.15
N GLN A 140 -16.60 -13.16 -17.88
CA GLN A 140 -16.29 -12.37 -19.08
C GLN A 140 -15.56 -11.05 -18.79
N ALA A 141 -15.11 -10.84 -17.55
CA ALA A 141 -14.44 -9.62 -17.10
C ALA A 141 -15.29 -8.35 -17.27
N GLN A 142 -16.61 -8.47 -17.09
CA GLN A 142 -17.58 -7.36 -17.06
C GLN A 142 -18.15 -7.18 -15.63
N PRO A 143 -17.34 -6.77 -14.64
CA PRO A 143 -17.75 -6.71 -13.25
C PRO A 143 -18.86 -5.69 -12.96
N GLU A 144 -18.99 -4.61 -13.73
CA GLU A 144 -20.09 -3.64 -13.62
C GLU A 144 -21.44 -4.28 -14.00
N ALA A 145 -21.47 -4.97 -15.14
CA ALA A 145 -22.66 -5.70 -15.59
C ALA A 145 -23.04 -6.81 -14.61
N ALA A 146 -22.04 -7.52 -14.08
CA ALA A 146 -22.24 -8.52 -13.03
C ALA A 146 -22.85 -7.92 -11.76
N LEU A 147 -22.31 -6.79 -11.28
CA LEU A 147 -22.78 -6.09 -10.09
C LEU A 147 -24.25 -5.67 -10.22
N GLU A 148 -24.61 -5.03 -11.33
CA GLU A 148 -25.99 -4.59 -11.57
C GLU A 148 -26.95 -5.77 -11.70
N THR A 149 -26.52 -6.86 -12.34
CA THR A 149 -27.32 -8.08 -12.47
C THR A 149 -27.54 -8.76 -11.11
N TRP A 150 -26.52 -8.84 -10.27
CA TRP A 150 -26.66 -9.39 -8.92
C TRP A 150 -27.49 -8.51 -7.97
N LYS A 151 -27.51 -7.18 -8.16
CA LYS A 151 -28.44 -6.30 -7.45
C LYS A 151 -29.89 -6.59 -7.84
N LYS A 152 -30.18 -6.82 -9.13
CA LYS A 152 -31.51 -7.23 -9.59
C LYS A 152 -31.93 -8.56 -8.97
N ALA A 153 -31.04 -9.57 -9.00
CA ALA A 153 -31.29 -10.87 -8.38
C ALA A 153 -31.57 -10.74 -6.87
N GLN A 154 -30.79 -9.94 -6.14
CA GLN A 154 -30.99 -9.67 -4.72
C GLN A 154 -32.38 -9.10 -4.42
N GLN A 155 -32.86 -8.14 -5.21
CA GLN A 155 -34.19 -7.55 -5.04
C GLN A 155 -35.31 -8.58 -5.23
N VAL A 156 -35.12 -9.56 -6.12
CA VAL A 156 -36.09 -10.65 -6.31
C VAL A 156 -36.05 -11.60 -5.11
N TYR A 157 -34.86 -12.07 -4.69
CA TYR A 157 -34.71 -12.92 -3.51
C TYR A 157 -35.30 -12.29 -2.24
N ARG A 158 -35.09 -10.99 -2.05
CA ARG A 158 -35.68 -10.24 -0.93
C ARG A 158 -37.21 -10.24 -0.97
N ARG A 159 -37.82 -10.05 -2.16
CA ARG A 159 -39.29 -10.05 -2.32
C ARG A 159 -39.91 -11.41 -1.96
N ILE A 160 -39.26 -12.51 -2.32
CA ILE A 160 -39.71 -13.87 -1.97
C ILE A 160 -39.23 -14.34 -0.59
N SER A 161 -38.61 -13.46 0.21
CA SER A 161 -38.06 -13.78 1.52
C SER A 161 -37.04 -14.94 1.52
N ASP A 162 -36.32 -15.14 0.41
CA ASP A 162 -35.24 -16.10 0.32
C ASP A 162 -33.93 -15.46 0.80
N ARG A 163 -33.65 -15.67 2.09
CA ARG A 163 -32.47 -15.12 2.74
C ARG A 163 -31.16 -15.72 2.21
N ILE A 164 -31.15 -16.99 1.77
CA ILE A 164 -29.95 -17.66 1.28
C ILE A 164 -29.54 -17.05 -0.07
N GLY A 165 -30.50 -16.90 -0.98
CA GLY A 165 -30.27 -16.25 -2.27
C GLY A 165 -29.89 -14.78 -2.14
N GLU A 166 -30.51 -14.06 -1.19
CA GLU A 166 -30.15 -12.67 -0.89
C GLU A 166 -28.68 -12.56 -0.43
N ILE A 167 -28.27 -13.38 0.54
CA ILE A 167 -26.88 -13.36 1.03
C ILE A 167 -25.90 -13.80 -0.06
N GLY A 168 -26.23 -14.86 -0.82
CA GLY A 168 -25.37 -15.35 -1.90
C GLY A 168 -25.11 -14.28 -2.96
N THR A 169 -26.15 -13.52 -3.35
CA THR A 169 -25.99 -12.39 -4.28
C THR A 169 -25.20 -11.25 -3.67
N GLN A 170 -25.34 -10.94 -2.37
CA GLN A 170 -24.50 -9.95 -1.69
C GLN A 170 -23.01 -10.33 -1.67
N LEU A 171 -22.69 -11.61 -1.44
CA LEU A 171 -21.31 -12.11 -1.52
C LEU A 171 -20.75 -11.95 -2.95
N ASN A 172 -21.56 -12.24 -3.97
CA ASN A 172 -21.17 -12.03 -5.37
C ASN A 172 -20.98 -10.53 -5.70
N GLN A 173 -21.86 -9.65 -5.22
CA GLN A 173 -21.70 -8.20 -5.37
C GLN A 173 -20.40 -7.71 -4.71
N ALA A 174 -20.06 -8.21 -3.52
CA ALA A 174 -18.79 -7.88 -2.86
C ALA A 174 -17.59 -8.26 -3.74
N ARG A 175 -17.64 -9.38 -4.45
CA ARG A 175 -16.59 -9.78 -5.41
C ARG A 175 -16.51 -8.86 -6.63
N ALA A 176 -17.65 -8.48 -7.22
CA ALA A 176 -17.65 -7.50 -8.30
C ALA A 176 -17.08 -6.16 -7.82
N LEU A 177 -17.48 -5.69 -6.64
CA LEU A 177 -16.93 -4.48 -6.04
C LEU A 177 -15.41 -4.59 -5.83
N GLN A 178 -14.88 -5.72 -5.38
CA GLN A 178 -13.43 -5.93 -5.30
C GLN A 178 -12.76 -5.86 -6.68
N ALA A 179 -13.34 -6.50 -7.71
CA ALA A 179 -12.82 -6.44 -9.08
C ALA A 179 -12.84 -5.01 -9.66
N LEU A 180 -13.78 -4.17 -9.21
CA LEU A 180 -13.90 -2.75 -9.55
C LEU A 180 -13.03 -1.83 -8.69
N GLY A 181 -12.33 -2.37 -7.69
CA GLY A 181 -11.54 -1.55 -6.75
C GLY A 181 -12.31 -0.97 -5.56
N PHE A 182 -13.62 -1.21 -5.45
CA PHE A 182 -14.50 -0.70 -4.38
C PHE A 182 -14.44 -1.56 -3.10
N TYR A 183 -13.24 -1.81 -2.58
CA TYR A 183 -12.97 -2.71 -1.46
C TYR A 183 -13.66 -2.31 -0.14
N LEU A 184 -13.82 -1.01 0.17
CA LEU A 184 -14.53 -0.56 1.39
C LEU A 184 -16.03 -0.86 1.31
N ARG A 185 -16.64 -0.68 0.14
CA ARG A 185 -18.04 -1.06 -0.09
C ARG A 185 -18.20 -2.57 0.02
N ALA A 186 -17.26 -3.34 -0.54
CA ALA A 186 -17.21 -4.79 -0.38
C ALA A 186 -17.08 -5.19 1.10
N LYS A 187 -16.19 -4.57 1.87
CA LYS A 187 -16.03 -4.79 3.32
C LYS A 187 -17.33 -4.57 4.07
N ASN A 188 -18.04 -3.47 3.79
CA ASN A 188 -19.28 -3.15 4.48
C ASN A 188 -20.37 -4.19 4.21
N ILE A 189 -20.51 -4.64 2.96
CA ILE A 189 -21.44 -5.73 2.60
C ILE A 189 -21.04 -7.02 3.32
N LEU A 190 -19.76 -7.40 3.27
CA LEU A 190 -19.26 -8.64 3.88
C LEU A 190 -19.41 -8.63 5.40
N HIS A 191 -19.15 -7.51 6.06
CA HIS A 191 -19.32 -7.34 7.49
C HIS A 191 -20.80 -7.49 7.89
N GLN A 192 -21.71 -6.84 7.17
CA GLN A 192 -23.16 -6.98 7.41
C GLN A 192 -23.63 -8.42 7.22
N VAL A 193 -23.18 -9.09 6.15
CA VAL A 193 -23.49 -10.49 5.87
C VAL A 193 -23.00 -11.39 7.01
N ALA A 194 -21.71 -11.31 7.37
CA ALA A 194 -21.10 -12.12 8.42
C ALA A 194 -21.79 -11.90 9.78
N THR A 195 -22.09 -10.64 10.13
CA THR A 195 -22.83 -10.30 11.34
C THR A 195 -24.22 -10.96 11.37
N SER A 196 -24.94 -10.94 10.25
CA SER A 196 -26.27 -11.57 10.16
C SER A 196 -26.26 -13.11 10.23
N LEU A 197 -25.10 -13.72 9.97
CA LEU A 197 -24.89 -15.17 10.04
C LEU A 197 -24.33 -15.63 11.40
N ASN A 198 -23.86 -14.71 12.26
CA ASN A 198 -23.31 -15.07 13.57
C ASN A 198 -24.32 -15.76 14.48
N SER A 199 -25.58 -15.30 14.46
CA SER A 199 -26.67 -15.89 15.24
C SER A 199 -27.28 -17.15 14.61
N GLN A 200 -26.80 -17.57 13.44
CA GLN A 200 -27.29 -18.75 12.73
C GLN A 200 -26.36 -19.95 12.97
N PRO A 201 -26.90 -21.19 12.86
CA PRO A 201 -26.08 -22.40 12.90
C PRO A 201 -24.96 -22.39 11.86
N ASP A 202 -23.92 -23.16 12.15
CA ASP A 202 -22.79 -23.36 11.25
C ASP A 202 -23.26 -23.90 9.91
N SER A 203 -22.82 -23.25 8.83
CA SER A 203 -23.20 -23.56 7.46
C SER A 203 -22.09 -23.20 6.48
N GLN A 204 -22.10 -23.81 5.30
CA GLN A 204 -21.17 -23.47 4.21
C GLN A 204 -21.25 -21.98 3.85
N LEU A 205 -22.45 -21.37 3.88
CA LEU A 205 -22.63 -19.94 3.62
C LEU A 205 -21.89 -19.06 4.65
N LYS A 206 -21.92 -19.46 5.93
CA LYS A 206 -21.17 -18.80 7.01
C LYS A 206 -19.66 -18.92 6.82
N VAL A 207 -19.18 -20.09 6.42
CA VAL A 207 -17.77 -20.31 6.02
C VAL A 207 -17.38 -19.35 4.91
N THR A 208 -18.14 -19.31 3.80
CA THR A 208 -17.85 -18.43 2.67
C THR A 208 -17.88 -16.95 3.06
N ALA A 209 -18.83 -16.51 3.88
CA ALA A 209 -18.92 -15.13 4.34
C ALA A 209 -17.70 -14.71 5.19
N LEU A 210 -17.33 -15.52 6.18
CA LEU A 210 -16.17 -15.28 7.04
C LEU A 210 -14.87 -15.31 6.23
N LEU A 211 -14.72 -16.25 5.30
CA LEU A 211 -13.58 -16.33 4.39
C LEU A 211 -13.43 -15.05 3.56
N ASN A 212 -14.50 -14.58 2.92
CA ASN A 212 -14.46 -13.36 2.11
C ASN A 212 -14.20 -12.11 2.97
N LEU A 213 -14.79 -12.04 4.18
CA LEU A 213 -14.53 -10.97 5.12
C LEU A 213 -13.07 -10.97 5.59
N GLY A 214 -12.53 -12.13 5.93
CA GLY A 214 -11.12 -12.29 6.30
C GLY A 214 -10.17 -11.87 5.17
N ASN A 215 -10.48 -12.26 3.94
CA ASN A 215 -9.69 -11.87 2.76
C ASN A 215 -9.74 -10.37 2.48
N ILE A 216 -10.92 -9.73 2.56
CA ILE A 216 -10.99 -8.27 2.36
C ILE A 216 -10.30 -7.51 3.51
N LEU A 217 -10.39 -7.99 4.74
CA LEU A 217 -9.70 -7.41 5.91
C LEU A 217 -8.18 -7.55 5.78
N ARG A 218 -7.69 -8.70 5.27
CA ARG A 218 -6.27 -8.89 4.93
C ARG A 218 -5.84 -7.84 3.91
N VAL A 219 -6.60 -7.70 2.82
CA VAL A 219 -6.36 -6.73 1.75
C VAL A 219 -6.37 -5.29 2.29
N LEU A 220 -7.22 -4.98 3.26
CA LEU A 220 -7.29 -3.72 3.99
C LEU A 220 -6.16 -3.52 5.03
N GLY A 221 -5.38 -4.57 5.31
CA GLY A 221 -4.33 -4.55 6.33
C GLY A 221 -4.82 -4.66 7.77
N ASP A 222 -6.11 -4.96 8.01
CA ASP A 222 -6.61 -5.35 9.33
C ASP A 222 -6.29 -6.82 9.58
N PHE A 223 -5.01 -7.08 9.84
CA PHE A 223 -4.48 -8.43 9.95
C PHE A 223 -5.06 -9.22 11.11
N LYS A 224 -5.38 -8.56 12.24
CA LYS A 224 -5.91 -9.23 13.42
C LYS A 224 -7.35 -9.70 13.17
N ALA A 225 -8.19 -8.81 12.63
CA ALA A 225 -9.56 -9.20 12.26
C ALA A 225 -9.56 -10.20 11.09
N ALA A 226 -8.65 -10.05 10.13
CA ALA A 226 -8.48 -11.02 9.04
C ALA A 226 -8.18 -12.43 9.57
N GLN A 227 -7.18 -12.56 10.45
CA GLN A 227 -6.83 -13.84 11.07
C GLN A 227 -8.02 -14.46 11.79
N THR A 228 -8.69 -13.67 12.63
CA THR A 228 -9.85 -14.13 13.42
C THR A 228 -10.94 -14.71 12.52
N ASN A 229 -11.30 -14.00 11.45
CA ASN A 229 -12.35 -14.44 10.52
C ASN A 229 -11.92 -15.67 9.70
N LEU A 230 -10.66 -15.73 9.25
CA LEU A 230 -10.14 -16.87 8.47
C LEU A 230 -10.02 -18.15 9.32
N GLU A 231 -9.57 -18.04 10.57
CA GLU A 231 -9.49 -19.16 11.51
C GLU A 231 -10.88 -19.67 11.88
N GLN A 232 -11.85 -18.79 12.10
CA GLN A 232 -13.24 -19.17 12.33
C GLN A 232 -13.83 -19.88 11.09
N SER A 233 -13.58 -19.36 9.89
CA SER A 233 -13.99 -20.01 8.64
C SER A 233 -13.40 -21.43 8.53
N LEU A 234 -12.11 -21.60 8.82
CA LEU A 234 -11.43 -22.89 8.80
C LEU A 234 -12.02 -23.86 9.82
N ALA A 235 -12.23 -23.42 11.07
CA ALA A 235 -12.76 -24.25 12.14
C ALA A 235 -14.18 -24.76 11.81
N ILE A 236 -15.04 -23.90 11.27
CA ILE A 236 -16.38 -24.30 10.83
C ILE A 236 -16.29 -25.27 9.65
N ALA A 237 -15.43 -25.00 8.66
CA ALA A 237 -15.24 -25.89 7.51
C ALA A 237 -14.76 -27.29 7.95
N GLN A 238 -13.84 -27.37 8.92
CA GLN A 238 -13.38 -28.63 9.51
C GLN A 238 -14.50 -29.37 10.24
N LYS A 239 -15.28 -28.66 11.07
CA LYS A 239 -16.43 -29.23 11.79
C LYS A 239 -17.48 -29.81 10.85
N LEU A 240 -17.73 -29.13 9.72
CA LEU A 240 -18.67 -29.57 8.68
C LEU A 240 -18.04 -30.52 7.64
N GLN A 241 -16.75 -30.85 7.78
CA GLN A 241 -15.98 -31.72 6.87
C GLN A 241 -16.00 -31.24 5.40
N LEU A 242 -16.00 -29.92 5.21
CA LEU A 242 -16.01 -29.25 3.90
C LEU A 242 -14.60 -29.16 3.33
N LEU A 243 -14.09 -30.25 2.76
CA LEU A 243 -12.70 -30.36 2.29
C LEU A 243 -12.25 -29.24 1.33
N PRO A 244 -13.04 -28.84 0.31
CA PRO A 244 -12.66 -27.72 -0.56
C PRO A 244 -12.50 -26.42 0.22
N GLU A 245 -13.44 -26.08 1.10
CA GLU A 245 -13.41 -24.87 1.91
C GLU A 245 -12.25 -24.85 2.91
N ILE A 246 -11.87 -26.01 3.46
CA ILE A 246 -10.68 -26.15 4.31
C ILE A 246 -9.44 -25.72 3.53
N GLN A 247 -9.26 -26.24 2.31
CA GLN A 247 -8.10 -25.91 1.47
C GLN A 247 -8.06 -24.42 1.08
N ILE A 248 -9.21 -23.81 0.81
CA ILE A 248 -9.31 -22.38 0.48
C ILE A 248 -9.02 -21.50 1.70
N ALA A 249 -9.50 -21.88 2.88
CA ALA A 249 -9.21 -21.17 4.12
C ALA A 249 -7.72 -21.25 4.48
N LEU A 250 -7.10 -22.43 4.35
CA LEU A 250 -5.66 -22.60 4.50
C LEU A 250 -4.86 -21.75 3.51
N PHE A 251 -5.26 -21.73 2.24
CA PHE A 251 -4.64 -20.86 1.24
C PHE A 251 -4.75 -19.39 1.63
N SER A 252 -5.91 -18.95 2.11
CA SER A 252 -6.14 -17.57 2.56
C SER A 252 -5.31 -17.20 3.80
N LEU A 253 -5.11 -18.15 4.73
CA LEU A 253 -4.19 -17.98 5.87
C LEU A 253 -2.73 -17.91 5.42
N GLY A 254 -2.34 -18.66 4.39
CA GLY A 254 -1.03 -18.55 3.75
C GLY A 254 -0.81 -17.15 3.14
N ASN A 255 -1.81 -16.62 2.43
CA ASN A 255 -1.77 -15.25 1.90
C ASN A 255 -1.65 -14.21 3.02
N LEU A 256 -2.35 -14.41 4.16
CA LEU A 256 -2.23 -13.55 5.32
C LEU A 256 -0.83 -13.61 5.95
N ALA A 257 -0.24 -14.79 6.07
CA ALA A 257 1.13 -14.95 6.56
C ALA A 257 2.15 -14.28 5.63
N GLN A 258 1.96 -14.38 4.32
CA GLN A 258 2.78 -13.68 3.34
C GLN A 258 2.66 -12.15 3.48
N ALA A 259 1.44 -11.64 3.64
CA ALA A 259 1.18 -10.20 3.86
C ALA A 259 1.80 -9.67 5.16
N ARG A 260 2.02 -10.55 6.15
CA ARG A 260 2.73 -10.26 7.41
C ARG A 260 4.24 -10.45 7.33
N GLU A 261 4.78 -10.68 6.13
CA GLU A 261 6.21 -10.96 5.91
C GLU A 261 6.71 -12.22 6.65
N GLN A 262 5.86 -13.25 6.76
CA GLN A 262 6.17 -14.54 7.41
C GLN A 262 6.27 -15.67 6.36
N PRO A 263 7.33 -15.69 5.52
CA PRO A 263 7.39 -16.57 4.35
C PRO A 263 7.44 -18.06 4.71
N GLN A 264 8.03 -18.45 5.85
CA GLN A 264 8.03 -19.86 6.28
C GLN A 264 6.63 -20.34 6.69
N VAL A 265 5.89 -19.51 7.42
CA VAL A 265 4.50 -19.81 7.83
C VAL A 265 3.59 -19.87 6.61
N ALA A 266 3.75 -18.94 5.66
CA ALA A 266 3.00 -18.95 4.40
C ALA A 266 3.25 -20.24 3.60
N LEU A 267 4.51 -20.68 3.51
CA LEU A 267 4.87 -21.91 2.82
C LEU A 267 4.18 -23.14 3.42
N GLN A 268 4.09 -23.24 4.76
CA GLN A 268 3.40 -24.34 5.44
C GLN A 268 1.90 -24.36 5.10
N PHE A 269 1.23 -23.22 5.16
CA PHE A 269 -0.18 -23.13 4.79
C PHE A 269 -0.43 -23.48 3.32
N TYR A 270 0.42 -23.02 2.40
CA TYR A 270 0.30 -23.39 0.99
C TYR A 270 0.51 -24.88 0.76
N GLN A 271 1.44 -25.51 1.47
CA GLN A 271 1.63 -26.96 1.41
C GLN A 271 0.38 -27.71 1.86
N GLN A 272 -0.22 -27.31 2.99
CA GLN A 272 -1.46 -27.91 3.49
C GLN A 272 -2.65 -27.69 2.54
N ALA A 273 -2.71 -26.55 1.86
CA ALA A 273 -3.75 -26.25 0.88
C ALA A 273 -3.60 -26.99 -0.47
N SER A 274 -2.41 -27.53 -0.76
CA SER A 274 -2.05 -28.15 -2.06
C SER A 274 -2.43 -29.64 -2.22
N GLY A 275 -3.40 -30.11 -1.42
CA GLY A 275 -3.88 -31.50 -1.44
C GLY A 275 -4.38 -31.97 -2.82
N GLU A 276 -4.45 -33.29 -3.00
CA GLU A 276 -5.01 -33.89 -4.20
C GLU A 276 -6.48 -33.44 -4.41
N ASN A 277 -6.85 -33.13 -5.65
CA ASN A 277 -8.14 -32.53 -6.03
C ASN A 277 -8.45 -31.16 -5.39
N SER A 278 -7.46 -30.49 -4.78
CA SER A 278 -7.67 -29.14 -4.24
C SER A 278 -8.00 -28.13 -5.34
N PRO A 279 -9.07 -27.31 -5.17
CA PRO A 279 -9.44 -26.32 -6.15
C PRO A 279 -8.42 -25.17 -6.24
N VAL A 280 -7.57 -25.01 -5.21
CA VAL A 280 -6.46 -24.03 -5.18
C VAL A 280 -5.10 -24.65 -5.47
N ARG A 281 -5.01 -25.94 -5.84
CA ARG A 281 -3.73 -26.67 -5.95
C ARG A 281 -2.70 -25.94 -6.81
N LEU A 282 -3.02 -25.69 -8.08
CA LEU A 282 -2.09 -25.03 -9.01
C LEU A 282 -1.63 -23.66 -8.49
N GLN A 283 -2.58 -22.89 -7.94
CA GLN A 283 -2.29 -21.57 -7.38
C GLN A 283 -1.36 -21.66 -6.16
N THR A 284 -1.64 -22.56 -5.22
CA THR A 284 -0.79 -22.80 -4.04
C THR A 284 0.60 -23.28 -4.44
N GLU A 285 0.74 -24.15 -5.45
CA GLU A 285 2.03 -24.63 -5.93
C GLU A 285 2.85 -23.50 -6.59
N ILE A 286 2.22 -22.60 -7.34
CA ILE A 286 2.89 -21.43 -7.90
C ILE A 286 3.36 -20.47 -6.79
N TYR A 287 2.53 -20.23 -5.79
CA TYR A 287 2.87 -19.37 -4.65
C TYR A 287 4.00 -19.99 -3.80
N GLN A 288 4.01 -21.31 -3.64
CA GLN A 288 5.14 -22.03 -3.05
C GLN A 288 6.41 -21.84 -3.88
N LEU A 289 6.34 -21.98 -5.20
CA LEU A 289 7.50 -21.79 -6.09
C LEU A 289 8.07 -20.38 -5.95
N GLU A 290 7.20 -19.36 -5.94
CA GLU A 290 7.59 -17.96 -5.75
C GLU A 290 8.32 -17.76 -4.42
N LEU A 291 7.77 -18.28 -3.31
CA LEU A 291 8.40 -18.20 -2.00
C LEU A 291 9.73 -18.96 -1.94
N LEU A 292 9.83 -20.12 -2.57
CA LEU A 292 11.08 -20.89 -2.63
C LEU A 292 12.17 -20.14 -3.39
N VAL A 293 11.81 -19.47 -4.49
CA VAL A 293 12.72 -18.58 -5.23
C VAL A 293 13.15 -17.40 -4.35
N LYS A 294 12.21 -16.75 -3.65
CA LYS A 294 12.49 -15.63 -2.75
C LYS A 294 13.38 -16.02 -1.57
N LEU A 295 13.26 -17.25 -1.08
CA LEU A 295 14.06 -17.82 0.01
C LEU A 295 15.37 -18.48 -0.49
N GLU A 296 15.71 -18.32 -1.78
CA GLU A 296 16.90 -18.92 -2.42
C GLU A 296 16.98 -20.46 -2.31
N ARG A 297 15.84 -21.15 -2.11
CA ARG A 297 15.72 -22.62 -2.05
C ARG A 297 15.55 -23.21 -3.44
N LEU A 298 16.56 -23.02 -4.29
CA LEU A 298 16.47 -23.29 -5.73
C LEU A 298 16.21 -24.77 -6.08
N ALA A 299 16.76 -25.72 -5.31
CA ALA A 299 16.57 -27.15 -5.56
C ALA A 299 15.10 -27.58 -5.36
N ASP A 300 14.48 -27.12 -4.27
CA ASP A 300 13.06 -27.37 -3.98
C ASP A 300 12.17 -26.71 -5.04
N GLY A 301 12.52 -25.48 -5.45
CA GLY A 301 11.84 -24.77 -6.53
C GLY A 301 11.89 -25.53 -7.86
N GLN A 302 13.05 -26.10 -8.21
CA GLN A 302 13.21 -26.87 -9.45
C GLN A 302 12.36 -28.16 -9.45
N ALA A 303 12.24 -28.84 -8.32
CA ALA A 303 11.38 -30.02 -8.19
C ALA A 303 9.89 -29.67 -8.36
N LEU A 304 9.46 -28.57 -7.74
CA LEU A 304 8.08 -28.09 -7.84
C LEU A 304 7.74 -27.56 -9.24
N LEU A 305 8.70 -26.93 -9.91
CA LEU A 305 8.56 -26.44 -11.28
C LEU A 305 8.14 -27.55 -12.26
N ALA A 306 8.79 -28.72 -12.20
CA ALA A 306 8.46 -29.84 -13.08
C ALA A 306 7.00 -30.29 -12.90
N LYS A 307 6.53 -30.35 -11.64
CA LYS A 307 5.14 -30.69 -11.30
C LYS A 307 4.14 -29.68 -11.86
N ILE A 308 4.43 -28.38 -11.73
CA ILE A 308 3.58 -27.29 -12.25
C ILE A 308 3.52 -27.34 -13.78
N GLN A 309 4.65 -27.56 -14.46
CA GLN A 309 4.70 -27.64 -15.92
C GLN A 309 3.85 -28.79 -16.46
N THR A 310 3.90 -29.97 -15.83
CA THR A 310 3.04 -31.11 -16.21
C THR A 310 1.57 -30.79 -16.01
N GLN A 311 1.19 -30.16 -14.91
CA GLN A 311 -0.20 -29.76 -14.67
C GLN A 311 -0.70 -28.75 -15.71
N LEU A 312 0.10 -27.72 -16.02
CA LEU A 312 -0.26 -26.71 -17.01
C LEU A 312 -0.41 -27.27 -18.42
N ALA A 313 0.43 -28.24 -18.81
CA ALA A 313 0.34 -28.89 -20.11
C ALA A 313 -1.00 -29.62 -20.32
N ASN A 314 -1.59 -30.13 -19.23
CA ASN A 314 -2.84 -30.89 -19.27
C ASN A 314 -4.10 -30.02 -19.11
N LEU A 315 -3.96 -28.72 -18.85
CA LEU A 315 -5.10 -27.83 -18.69
C LEU A 315 -5.54 -27.22 -20.04
N PRO A 316 -6.86 -27.17 -20.31
CA PRO A 316 -7.38 -26.44 -21.46
C PRO A 316 -7.10 -24.93 -21.30
N PRO A 317 -7.05 -24.17 -22.42
CA PRO A 317 -6.98 -22.71 -22.37
C PRO A 317 -8.06 -22.14 -21.45
N SER A 318 -7.64 -21.45 -20.41
CA SER A 318 -8.54 -20.89 -19.39
C SER A 318 -7.86 -19.70 -18.71
N LYS A 319 -8.66 -18.83 -18.08
CA LYS A 319 -8.14 -17.70 -17.31
C LYS A 319 -7.11 -18.16 -16.26
N THR A 320 -7.40 -19.25 -15.55
CA THR A 320 -6.50 -19.82 -14.53
C THR A 320 -5.17 -20.27 -15.14
N LYS A 321 -5.20 -20.96 -16.27
CA LYS A 321 -3.98 -21.40 -16.98
C LYS A 321 -3.13 -20.22 -17.43
N ILE A 322 -3.75 -19.20 -18.02
CA ILE A 322 -3.04 -18.01 -18.54
C ILE A 322 -2.30 -17.28 -17.42
N TYR A 323 -2.97 -16.96 -16.31
CA TYR A 323 -2.31 -16.27 -15.19
C TYR A 323 -1.25 -17.15 -14.52
N ALA A 324 -1.48 -18.46 -14.44
CA ALA A 324 -0.49 -19.40 -13.96
C ALA A 324 0.76 -19.42 -14.85
N GLN A 325 0.60 -19.39 -16.17
CA GLN A 325 1.71 -19.29 -17.13
C GLN A 325 2.49 -17.98 -16.98
N ILE A 326 1.79 -16.84 -16.83
CA ILE A 326 2.42 -15.53 -16.61
C ILE A 326 3.28 -15.56 -15.35
N ASN A 327 2.73 -16.01 -14.22
CA ASN A 327 3.45 -16.10 -12.94
C ASN A 327 4.61 -17.09 -13.00
N LEU A 328 4.44 -18.21 -13.71
CA LEU A 328 5.50 -19.21 -13.89
C LEU A 328 6.68 -18.66 -14.68
N ALA A 329 6.42 -17.90 -15.75
CA ALA A 329 7.46 -17.30 -16.58
C ALA A 329 8.36 -16.36 -15.76
N GLU A 330 7.78 -15.59 -14.84
CA GLU A 330 8.53 -14.72 -13.93
C GLU A 330 9.43 -15.52 -12.96
N CYS A 331 8.94 -16.65 -12.45
CA CYS A 331 9.72 -17.54 -11.58
C CYS A 331 10.88 -18.20 -12.35
N LEU A 332 10.65 -18.63 -13.59
CA LEU A 332 11.64 -19.29 -14.44
C LEU A 332 12.88 -18.45 -14.67
N VAL A 333 12.71 -17.16 -14.98
CA VAL A 333 13.83 -16.23 -15.22
C VAL A 333 14.72 -16.09 -13.99
N LYS A 334 14.14 -16.17 -12.78
CA LYS A 334 14.88 -16.09 -11.51
C LYS A 334 15.58 -17.39 -11.12
N LEU A 335 14.98 -18.54 -11.45
CA LEU A 335 15.57 -19.85 -11.15
C LEU A 335 16.86 -20.10 -11.95
N SER A 336 16.91 -19.68 -13.22
CA SER A 336 18.12 -19.81 -14.04
C SER A 336 18.08 -18.90 -15.27
N ALA A 337 19.20 -18.25 -15.56
CA ALA A 337 19.37 -17.44 -16.78
C ALA A 337 19.16 -18.25 -18.08
N ASN A 338 19.35 -19.57 -18.04
CA ASN A 338 19.12 -20.44 -19.21
C ASN A 338 17.63 -20.66 -19.54
N GLN A 339 16.71 -20.24 -18.65
CA GLN A 339 15.27 -20.42 -18.82
C GLN A 339 14.57 -19.22 -19.48
N VAL A 340 15.31 -18.17 -19.85
CA VAL A 340 14.74 -16.98 -20.50
C VAL A 340 13.98 -17.33 -21.78
N SER A 341 14.52 -18.20 -22.63
CA SER A 341 13.81 -18.63 -23.85
C SER A 341 12.53 -19.42 -23.53
N ALA A 342 12.54 -20.24 -22.47
CA ALA A 342 11.37 -20.99 -22.04
C ALA A 342 10.28 -20.06 -21.49
N ALA A 343 10.65 -19.08 -20.66
CA ALA A 343 9.75 -18.04 -20.16
C ALA A 343 9.12 -17.24 -21.31
N ALA A 344 9.90 -16.86 -22.32
CA ALA A 344 9.39 -16.15 -23.50
C ALA A 344 8.32 -16.97 -24.25
N LYS A 345 8.56 -18.27 -24.45
CA LYS A 345 7.59 -19.18 -25.09
C LYS A 345 6.30 -19.31 -24.28
N ILE A 346 6.43 -19.43 -22.95
CA ILE A 346 5.26 -19.51 -22.05
C ILE A 346 4.43 -18.23 -22.13
N LEU A 347 5.06 -17.05 -22.11
CA LEU A 347 4.36 -15.77 -22.22
C LEU A 347 3.71 -15.56 -23.58
N ALA A 348 4.38 -15.95 -24.68
CA ALA A 348 3.80 -15.89 -26.01
C ALA A 348 2.57 -16.80 -26.15
N ASN A 349 2.64 -18.02 -25.60
CA ASN A 349 1.49 -18.93 -25.56
C ASN A 349 0.34 -18.36 -24.71
N ALA A 350 0.66 -17.79 -23.54
CA ALA A 350 -0.33 -17.14 -22.68
C ALA A 350 -1.02 -15.96 -23.38
N ALA A 351 -0.30 -15.16 -24.15
CA ALA A 351 -0.87 -14.06 -24.94
C ALA A 351 -1.82 -14.58 -26.03
N ASN A 352 -1.42 -15.63 -26.76
CA ASN A 352 -2.25 -16.24 -27.79
C ASN A 352 -3.52 -16.89 -27.22
N GLU A 353 -3.40 -17.62 -26.11
CA GLU A 353 -4.55 -18.18 -25.39
C GLU A 353 -5.45 -17.05 -24.85
N ALA A 354 -4.90 -15.98 -24.28
CA ALA A 354 -5.70 -14.85 -23.81
C ALA A 354 -6.48 -14.18 -24.94
N LYS A 355 -5.84 -14.01 -26.10
CA LYS A 355 -6.47 -13.45 -27.30
C LYS A 355 -7.59 -14.35 -27.82
N SER A 356 -7.37 -15.67 -27.90
CA SER A 356 -8.41 -16.60 -28.38
C SER A 356 -9.61 -16.67 -27.43
N LEU A 357 -9.38 -16.46 -26.13
CA LEU A 357 -10.45 -16.38 -25.13
C LEU A 357 -11.09 -14.98 -25.01
N GLY A 358 -10.67 -14.00 -25.82
CA GLY A 358 -11.17 -12.61 -25.72
C GLY A 358 -10.82 -11.91 -24.41
N ASN A 359 -9.82 -12.40 -23.67
CA ASN A 359 -9.40 -11.85 -22.39
C ASN A 359 -8.32 -10.77 -22.58
N THR A 360 -8.74 -9.58 -23.01
CA THR A 360 -7.88 -8.42 -23.29
C THR A 360 -6.97 -8.06 -22.10
N ARG A 361 -7.46 -8.22 -20.87
CA ARG A 361 -6.69 -7.94 -19.65
C ARG A 361 -5.49 -8.89 -19.52
N ALA A 362 -5.72 -10.19 -19.67
CA ALA A 362 -4.66 -11.18 -19.57
C ALA A 362 -3.69 -11.11 -20.77
N GLU A 363 -4.21 -10.78 -21.95
CA GLU A 363 -3.39 -10.54 -23.16
C GLU A 363 -2.42 -9.38 -22.95
N SER A 364 -2.91 -8.25 -22.40
CA SER A 364 -2.06 -7.12 -22.03
C SER A 364 -0.95 -7.52 -21.06
N TYR A 365 -1.27 -8.30 -20.02
CA TYR A 365 -0.25 -8.81 -19.08
C TYR A 365 0.80 -9.68 -19.76
N ALA A 366 0.38 -10.70 -20.52
CA ALA A 366 1.29 -11.61 -21.18
C ALA A 366 2.23 -10.89 -22.17
N LEU A 367 1.70 -9.97 -22.98
CA LEU A 367 2.48 -9.19 -23.95
C LEU A 367 3.46 -8.23 -23.26
N GLY A 368 3.03 -7.47 -22.25
CA GLY A 368 3.91 -6.53 -21.56
C GLY A 368 5.01 -7.23 -20.76
N ARG A 369 4.72 -8.39 -20.17
CA ARG A 369 5.74 -9.25 -19.54
C ARG A 369 6.72 -9.83 -20.54
N LEU A 370 6.25 -10.24 -21.72
CA LEU A 370 7.14 -10.66 -22.79
C LEU A 370 8.03 -9.50 -23.27
N GLY A 371 7.46 -8.30 -23.39
CA GLY A 371 8.21 -7.07 -23.65
C GLY A 371 9.28 -6.81 -22.58
N THR A 372 8.96 -7.05 -21.31
CA THR A 372 9.90 -6.89 -20.17
C THR A 372 11.06 -7.86 -20.26
N LEU A 373 10.79 -9.10 -20.66
CA LEU A 373 11.82 -10.09 -20.89
C LEU A 373 12.75 -9.69 -22.05
N TYR A 374 12.18 -9.17 -23.14
CA TYR A 374 12.96 -8.67 -24.27
C TYR A 374 13.76 -7.43 -23.92
N GLU A 375 13.23 -6.51 -23.12
CA GLU A 375 13.96 -5.37 -22.56
C GLU A 375 15.20 -5.84 -21.80
N GLN A 376 15.07 -6.86 -20.93
CA GLN A 376 16.20 -7.39 -20.15
C GLN A 376 17.27 -8.08 -21.00
N THR A 377 16.85 -8.70 -22.10
CA THR A 377 17.76 -9.30 -23.09
C THR A 377 18.24 -8.30 -24.14
N GLN A 378 17.94 -7.01 -23.98
CA GLN A 378 18.36 -5.92 -24.86
C GLN A 378 17.82 -6.02 -26.30
N GLN A 379 16.69 -6.72 -26.49
CA GLN A 379 15.96 -6.81 -27.75
C GLN A 379 14.98 -5.64 -27.88
N TRP A 380 15.51 -4.42 -28.06
CA TRP A 380 14.78 -3.16 -27.89
C TRP A 380 13.54 -3.02 -28.78
N ASP A 381 13.65 -3.36 -30.07
CA ASP A 381 12.54 -3.20 -31.02
C ASP A 381 11.38 -4.16 -30.70
N ALA A 382 11.70 -5.42 -30.39
CA ALA A 382 10.70 -6.41 -29.99
C ALA A 382 10.05 -6.02 -28.66
N ALA A 383 10.84 -5.55 -27.69
CA ALA A 383 10.35 -5.05 -26.41
C ALA A 383 9.40 -3.85 -26.60
N LYS A 384 9.77 -2.89 -27.45
CA LYS A 384 8.96 -1.70 -27.76
C LYS A 384 7.63 -2.07 -28.40
N ASN A 385 7.65 -2.90 -29.44
CA ASN A 385 6.44 -3.32 -30.15
C ASN A 385 5.46 -4.06 -29.22
N LEU A 386 5.95 -4.98 -28.39
CA LEU A 386 5.10 -5.72 -27.46
C LEU A 386 4.55 -4.84 -26.34
N THR A 387 5.38 -3.94 -25.79
CA THR A 387 4.95 -3.01 -24.74
C THR A 387 3.87 -2.07 -25.25
N GLN A 388 3.99 -1.57 -26.48
CA GLN A 388 2.99 -0.71 -27.11
C GLN A 388 1.66 -1.46 -27.33
N GLN A 389 1.70 -2.70 -27.81
CA GLN A 389 0.49 -3.53 -27.93
C GLN A 389 -0.18 -3.74 -26.56
N ALA A 390 0.60 -4.08 -25.54
CA ALA A 390 0.11 -4.27 -24.18
C ALA A 390 -0.54 -2.99 -23.62
N LEU A 391 0.07 -1.82 -23.85
CA LEU A 391 -0.45 -0.52 -23.44
C LEU A 391 -1.78 -0.18 -24.12
N ILE A 392 -1.88 -0.39 -25.44
CA ILE A 392 -3.12 -0.15 -26.20
C ILE A 392 -4.27 -1.00 -25.63
N LEU A 393 -4.03 -2.29 -25.40
CA LEU A 393 -5.03 -3.20 -24.82
C LEU A 393 -5.45 -2.74 -23.42
N ALA A 394 -4.51 -2.30 -22.58
CA ALA A 394 -4.81 -1.78 -21.24
C ALA A 394 -5.67 -0.50 -21.29
N GLN A 395 -5.37 0.42 -22.21
CA GLN A 395 -6.13 1.65 -22.40
C GLN A 395 -7.55 1.39 -22.95
N GLN A 396 -7.71 0.44 -23.88
CA GLN A 396 -9.00 0.05 -24.44
C GLN A 396 -10.00 -0.41 -23.36
N ILE A 397 -9.51 -1.16 -22.37
CA ILE A 397 -10.33 -1.63 -21.24
C ILE A 397 -10.30 -0.67 -20.04
N ARG A 398 -9.70 0.52 -20.19
CA ARG A 398 -9.55 1.54 -19.13
C ARG A 398 -8.89 1.01 -17.85
N ALA A 399 -7.97 0.05 -17.98
CA ALA A 399 -7.24 -0.53 -16.86
C ALA A 399 -6.00 0.33 -16.52
N ALA A 400 -6.21 1.43 -15.79
CA ALA A 400 -5.14 2.35 -15.39
C ALA A 400 -4.05 1.66 -14.54
N GLU A 401 -4.41 0.66 -13.74
CA GLU A 401 -3.52 -0.17 -12.93
C GLU A 401 -2.59 -1.07 -13.76
N ILE A 402 -2.91 -1.24 -15.04
CA ILE A 402 -2.07 -1.96 -16.02
C ILE A 402 -1.34 -0.95 -16.90
N ALA A 403 -2.03 0.11 -17.34
CA ALA A 403 -1.48 1.11 -18.24
C ALA A 403 -0.20 1.76 -17.69
N TYR A 404 -0.16 2.09 -16.38
CA TYR A 404 1.04 2.70 -15.78
C TYR A 404 2.28 1.82 -15.89
N LEU A 405 2.14 0.48 -15.83
CA LEU A 405 3.25 -0.46 -15.96
C LEU A 405 3.88 -0.37 -17.35
N TRP A 406 3.04 -0.34 -18.37
CA TRP A 406 3.48 -0.31 -19.76
C TRP A 406 3.92 1.08 -20.21
N GLN A 407 3.37 2.15 -19.61
CA GLN A 407 3.89 3.51 -19.75
C GLN A 407 5.28 3.63 -19.13
N TRP A 408 5.47 3.11 -17.91
CA TRP A 408 6.77 3.06 -17.25
C TRP A 408 7.79 2.29 -18.09
N GLN A 409 7.42 1.12 -18.59
CA GLN A 409 8.27 0.33 -19.48
C GLN A 409 8.59 1.06 -20.79
N THR A 410 7.57 1.66 -21.42
CA THR A 410 7.75 2.47 -22.64
C THR A 410 8.75 3.59 -22.38
N ALA A 411 8.67 4.25 -21.22
CA ALA A 411 9.58 5.32 -20.84
C ALA A 411 11.04 4.85 -20.72
N ARG A 412 11.28 3.68 -20.11
CA ARG A 412 12.61 3.06 -20.04
C ARG A 412 13.15 2.70 -21.43
N LEU A 413 12.33 2.11 -22.29
CA LEU A 413 12.70 1.77 -23.66
C LEU A 413 13.05 3.03 -24.47
N LEU A 414 12.24 4.08 -24.38
CA LEU A 414 12.50 5.36 -25.04
C LEU A 414 13.80 6.00 -24.53
N LYS A 415 14.05 5.96 -23.22
CA LYS A 415 15.30 6.44 -22.60
C LYS A 415 16.53 5.74 -23.19
N VAL A 416 16.50 4.40 -23.33
CA VAL A 416 17.63 3.63 -23.91
C VAL A 416 17.81 3.91 -25.40
N THR A 417 16.72 4.12 -26.15
CA THR A 417 16.78 4.46 -27.58
C THR A 417 17.13 5.93 -27.87
N GLY A 418 17.30 6.76 -26.84
CA GLY A 418 17.70 8.17 -26.97
C GLY A 418 16.55 9.18 -27.10
N ASP A 419 15.28 8.74 -27.11
CA ASP A 419 14.12 9.64 -27.13
C ASP A 419 13.79 10.13 -25.70
N LYS A 420 14.55 11.14 -25.25
CA LYS A 420 14.40 11.72 -23.92
C LYS A 420 13.01 12.34 -23.70
N ASN A 421 12.47 13.03 -24.71
CA ASN A 421 11.19 13.74 -24.57
C ASN A 421 10.01 12.75 -24.50
N GLY A 422 10.02 11.74 -25.38
CA GLY A 422 9.04 10.66 -25.33
C GLY A 422 9.12 9.87 -24.01
N ALA A 423 10.32 9.65 -23.50
CA ALA A 423 10.52 9.02 -22.19
C ALA A 423 9.94 9.87 -21.04
N ILE A 424 10.24 11.18 -20.99
CA ILE A 424 9.65 12.09 -19.99
C ILE A 424 8.11 12.05 -20.05
N SER A 425 7.53 12.11 -21.25
CA SER A 425 6.06 12.04 -21.41
C SER A 425 5.50 10.72 -20.88
N SER A 426 6.11 9.59 -21.24
CA SER A 426 5.64 8.27 -20.84
C SER A 426 5.77 8.04 -19.33
N TYR A 427 6.86 8.51 -18.71
CA TYR A 427 7.01 8.50 -17.25
C TYR A 427 5.96 9.39 -16.57
N ALA A 428 5.70 10.59 -17.12
CA ALA A 428 4.70 11.50 -16.57
C ALA A 428 3.30 10.88 -16.61
N ASP A 429 2.93 10.22 -17.71
CA ASP A 429 1.66 9.50 -17.82
C ASP A 429 1.56 8.35 -16.79
N ALA A 430 2.64 7.60 -16.58
CA ALA A 430 2.69 6.56 -15.55
C ALA A 430 2.51 7.14 -14.14
N VAL A 431 3.18 8.25 -13.82
CA VAL A 431 3.03 8.96 -12.54
C VAL A 431 1.61 9.48 -12.35
N ASN A 432 1.01 10.09 -13.38
CA ASN A 432 -0.35 10.62 -13.35
C ASN A 432 -1.38 9.49 -13.12
N ASN A 433 -1.24 8.36 -13.82
CA ASN A 433 -2.07 7.19 -13.59
C ASN A 433 -1.91 6.67 -12.16
N LEU A 434 -0.69 6.60 -11.63
CA LEU A 434 -0.45 6.21 -10.23
C LEU A 434 -1.06 7.19 -9.23
N GLN A 435 -1.06 8.49 -9.52
CA GLN A 435 -1.71 9.50 -8.65
C GLN A 435 -3.23 9.37 -8.67
N SER A 436 -3.83 9.20 -9.86
CA SER A 436 -5.27 8.97 -10.03
C SER A 436 -5.74 7.69 -9.34
N LEU A 437 -5.05 6.57 -9.59
CA LEU A 437 -5.31 5.30 -8.92
C LEU A 437 -5.29 5.45 -7.40
N ARG A 438 -4.47 6.33 -6.82
CA ARG A 438 -4.41 6.51 -5.37
C ARG A 438 -5.60 7.25 -4.78
N GLN A 439 -6.16 8.22 -5.49
CA GLN A 439 -7.37 8.92 -5.03
C GLN A 439 -8.52 7.91 -4.87
N ASP A 440 -8.56 6.88 -5.72
CA ASP A 440 -9.61 5.85 -5.71
C ASP A 440 -9.26 4.56 -4.95
N LEU A 441 -7.97 4.18 -4.85
CA LEU A 441 -7.51 2.84 -4.38
C LEU A 441 -6.46 2.84 -3.26
N ALA A 442 -5.80 3.96 -2.93
CA ALA A 442 -4.69 3.97 -1.96
C ALA A 442 -5.12 3.50 -0.56
N ALA A 443 -6.40 3.61 -0.22
CA ALA A 443 -6.91 3.27 1.10
C ALA A 443 -7.14 1.77 1.35
N ILE A 444 -7.00 0.89 0.35
CA ILE A 444 -7.81 -0.34 0.47
C ILE A 444 -7.22 -1.67 0.00
N ASN A 445 -6.20 -1.73 -0.85
CA ASN A 445 -5.75 -3.05 -1.30
C ASN A 445 -4.25 -3.27 -1.13
N GLN A 446 -3.79 -4.11 -0.22
CA GLN A 446 -2.39 -4.56 -0.03
C GLN A 446 -1.79 -5.36 -1.19
N ASP A 447 -2.62 -6.10 -1.90
CA ASP A 447 -2.26 -6.81 -3.13
C ASP A 447 -1.96 -5.76 -4.25
N VAL A 448 -2.62 -4.58 -4.24
CA VAL A 448 -2.40 -3.45 -5.18
C VAL A 448 -1.57 -2.30 -4.59
N GLN A 449 -1.42 -2.21 -3.26
CA GLN A 449 -0.45 -1.40 -2.52
C GLN A 449 0.83 -2.19 -2.63
N PHE A 450 1.37 -2.14 -3.85
CA PHE A 450 2.77 -2.18 -4.19
C PHE A 450 3.68 -2.65 -3.06
N SER A 451 4.59 -3.57 -3.36
CA SER A 451 5.90 -3.38 -2.75
C SER A 451 6.41 -2.01 -3.22
N PHE A 452 6.08 -0.98 -2.45
CA PHE A 452 6.07 0.40 -2.89
C PHE A 452 7.45 0.83 -3.35
N ARG A 453 8.47 0.41 -2.59
CA ARG A 453 9.89 0.64 -2.89
C ARG A 453 10.30 0.06 -4.23
N GLU A 454 9.58 -0.96 -4.67
CA GLU A 454 10.05 -1.88 -5.66
C GLU A 454 9.24 -1.77 -6.97
N SER A 455 8.03 -1.21 -6.94
CA SER A 455 7.16 -1.07 -8.13
C SER A 455 6.67 0.35 -8.40
N VAL A 456 6.67 1.24 -7.40
CA VAL A 456 6.14 2.60 -7.54
C VAL A 456 7.20 3.66 -7.33
N GLU A 457 7.97 3.57 -6.25
CA GLU A 457 9.07 4.48 -5.99
C GLU A 457 10.02 4.64 -7.19
N PRO A 458 10.39 3.56 -7.93
CA PRO A 458 11.23 3.69 -9.11
C PRO A 458 10.62 4.56 -10.21
N VAL A 459 9.30 4.48 -10.45
CA VAL A 459 8.62 5.26 -11.50
C VAL A 459 8.80 6.77 -11.29
N TYR A 460 8.62 7.23 -10.04
CA TYR A 460 8.81 8.62 -9.67
C TYR A 460 10.28 9.04 -9.75
N ARG A 461 11.18 8.21 -9.20
CA ARG A 461 12.62 8.51 -9.15
C ARG A 461 13.25 8.53 -10.54
N GLU A 462 12.85 7.62 -11.44
CA GLU A 462 13.36 7.57 -12.81
C GLU A 462 12.89 8.77 -13.65
N LEU A 463 11.66 9.26 -13.42
CA LEU A 463 11.20 10.53 -13.99
C LEU A 463 12.05 11.71 -13.50
N VAL A 464 12.22 11.83 -12.18
CA VAL A 464 13.04 12.89 -11.57
C VAL A 464 14.49 12.82 -12.05
N ASP A 465 15.07 11.62 -12.13
CA ASP A 465 16.39 11.37 -12.72
C ASP A 465 16.48 11.93 -14.13
N LEU A 466 15.54 11.58 -15.00
CA LEU A 466 15.57 12.02 -16.39
C LEU A 466 15.36 13.54 -16.54
N LEU A 467 14.52 14.14 -15.69
CA LEU A 467 14.24 15.57 -15.67
C LEU A 467 15.47 16.38 -15.23
N LEU A 468 16.24 15.90 -14.26
CA LEU A 468 17.37 16.63 -13.67
C LEU A 468 18.71 16.44 -14.41
N GLN A 469 18.75 15.58 -15.43
CA GLN A 469 19.93 15.40 -16.28
C GLN A 469 20.14 16.55 -17.26
N ASN A 470 21.42 16.90 -17.50
CA ASN A 470 21.89 17.82 -18.55
C ASN A 470 21.34 19.26 -18.45
N ASN A 471 21.57 19.93 -17.31
CA ASN A 471 21.17 21.32 -17.06
C ASN A 471 19.66 21.56 -17.27
N PRO A 472 18.83 21.11 -16.32
CA PRO A 472 17.37 21.22 -16.43
C PRO A 472 16.89 22.66 -16.58
N ASN A 473 15.89 22.87 -17.43
CA ASN A 473 15.19 24.15 -17.53
C ASN A 473 14.16 24.32 -16.39
N GLN A 474 13.58 25.51 -16.24
CA GLN A 474 12.63 25.81 -15.17
C GLN A 474 11.39 24.90 -15.16
N SER A 475 10.85 24.53 -16.34
CA SER A 475 9.72 23.61 -16.43
C SER A 475 10.09 22.22 -15.90
N GLN A 476 11.27 21.72 -16.26
CA GLN A 476 11.78 20.44 -15.77
C GLN A 476 12.03 20.46 -14.26
N LEU A 477 12.57 21.55 -13.71
CA LEU A 477 12.77 21.73 -12.27
C LEU A 477 11.44 21.73 -11.51
N GLN A 478 10.43 22.45 -12.02
CA GLN A 478 9.10 22.47 -11.44
C GLN A 478 8.46 21.08 -11.47
N GLN A 479 8.55 20.38 -12.60
CA GLN A 479 8.02 19.02 -12.73
C GLN A 479 8.76 18.03 -11.82
N ALA A 480 10.08 18.13 -11.69
CA ALA A 480 10.88 17.27 -10.80
C ALA A 480 10.49 17.50 -9.33
N ARG A 481 10.33 18.77 -8.92
CA ARG A 481 9.84 19.14 -7.58
C ARG A 481 8.45 18.55 -7.30
N LEU A 482 7.50 18.74 -8.22
CA LEU A 482 6.14 18.21 -8.05
C LEU A 482 6.12 16.67 -8.04
N THR A 483 6.96 16.03 -8.85
CA THR A 483 7.07 14.57 -8.89
C THR A 483 7.62 14.05 -7.57
N ILE A 484 8.70 14.62 -7.02
CA ILE A 484 9.26 14.15 -5.75
C ILE A 484 8.29 14.41 -4.58
N GLU A 485 7.54 15.51 -4.58
CA GLU A 485 6.46 15.74 -3.60
C GLU A 485 5.34 14.70 -3.73
N GLY A 486 4.92 14.38 -4.97
CA GLY A 486 3.97 13.31 -5.24
C GLY A 486 4.44 11.94 -4.74
N LEU A 487 5.76 11.69 -4.77
CA LEU A 487 6.35 10.50 -4.14
C LEU A 487 6.22 10.54 -2.61
N LYS A 488 6.43 11.70 -1.96
CA LYS A 488 6.27 11.82 -0.50
C LYS A 488 4.84 11.56 -0.05
N LEU A 489 3.86 12.10 -0.78
CA LEU A 489 2.44 11.82 -0.54
C LEU A 489 2.15 10.33 -0.69
N ALA A 490 2.72 9.69 -1.72
CA ALA A 490 2.62 8.26 -1.91
C ALA A 490 3.12 7.45 -0.71
N GLU A 491 4.30 7.82 -0.21
CA GLU A 491 4.96 7.15 0.90
C GLU A 491 4.13 7.24 2.18
N LEU A 492 3.51 8.40 2.44
CA LEU A 492 2.63 8.63 3.57
C LEU A 492 1.30 7.88 3.45
N ALA A 493 0.67 7.91 2.28
CA ALA A 493 -0.57 7.16 2.03
C ALA A 493 -0.34 5.65 2.21
N ASN A 494 0.77 5.14 1.68
CA ASN A 494 1.18 3.75 1.87
C ASN A 494 1.45 3.43 3.34
N PHE A 495 2.07 4.35 4.09
CA PHE A 495 2.31 4.17 5.53
C PHE A 495 1.01 4.02 6.32
N PHE A 496 0.00 4.86 6.02
CA PHE A 496 -1.28 4.82 6.72
C PHE A 496 -2.28 3.78 6.22
N ARG A 497 -2.08 3.29 4.99
CA ARG A 497 -3.03 2.44 4.27
C ARG A 497 -4.38 3.15 4.07
N GLU A 498 -4.35 4.45 3.78
CA GLU A 498 -5.54 5.31 3.65
C GLU A 498 -5.41 6.22 2.41
N ALA A 499 -6.55 6.70 1.88
CA ALA A 499 -6.56 7.61 0.74
C ALA A 499 -5.98 8.95 1.20
N CYS A 500 -5.15 9.55 0.35
CA CYS A 500 -4.51 10.82 0.67
C CYS A 500 -5.54 11.86 1.11
N LEU A 501 -5.16 12.69 2.09
CA LEU A 501 -5.83 13.95 2.41
C LEU A 501 -5.98 14.78 1.12
N ASP A 502 -7.07 15.52 0.97
CA ASP A 502 -7.22 16.46 -0.15
C ASP A 502 -6.14 17.54 -0.05
N VAL A 503 -5.09 17.42 -0.85
CA VAL A 503 -3.93 18.31 -0.79
C VAL A 503 -3.98 19.34 -1.92
N GLN A 504 -3.82 20.62 -1.57
CA GLN A 504 -3.72 21.72 -2.55
C GLN A 504 -2.29 22.27 -2.55
N PRO A 505 -1.59 22.32 -3.70
CA PRO A 505 -0.26 22.91 -3.79
C PRO A 505 -0.24 24.36 -3.29
N ARG A 506 0.69 24.69 -2.39
CA ARG A 506 0.90 26.06 -1.88
C ARG A 506 2.28 26.57 -2.30
N GLN A 507 2.33 27.80 -2.79
CA GLN A 507 3.59 28.48 -3.09
C GLN A 507 4.15 29.08 -1.79
N ILE A 508 5.09 28.39 -1.17
CA ILE A 508 5.66 28.80 0.11
C ILE A 508 6.40 30.13 0.06
N ASP A 509 6.90 30.48 -1.13
CA ASP A 509 7.62 31.72 -1.41
C ASP A 509 6.73 32.97 -1.16
N GLN A 510 5.40 32.79 -1.07
CA GLN A 510 4.45 33.84 -0.72
C GLN A 510 4.19 33.95 0.80
N ILE A 511 4.71 33.01 1.61
CA ILE A 511 4.28 32.81 2.99
C ILE A 511 5.40 33.13 3.99
N ASP A 512 6.65 32.77 3.70
CA ASP A 512 7.83 33.23 4.46
C ASP A 512 8.87 33.83 3.49
N PRO A 513 8.98 35.17 3.40
CA PRO A 513 9.91 35.83 2.48
C PRO A 513 11.38 35.70 2.90
N THR A 514 11.65 35.08 4.05
CA THR A 514 13.01 34.84 4.58
C THR A 514 13.39 33.36 4.63
N ALA A 515 12.55 32.48 4.09
CA ALA A 515 12.79 31.04 4.04
C ALA A 515 13.30 30.58 2.68
N ALA A 516 14.30 29.70 2.67
CA ALA A 516 14.65 28.90 1.52
C ALA A 516 14.14 27.47 1.73
N VAL A 517 13.60 26.85 0.67
CA VAL A 517 13.22 25.43 0.69
C VAL A 517 14.23 24.61 -0.09
N ILE A 518 14.76 23.59 0.58
CA ILE A 518 15.80 22.71 0.06
C ILE A 518 15.17 21.32 -0.13
N TYR A 519 15.20 20.85 -1.38
CA TYR A 519 14.78 19.49 -1.76
C TYR A 519 16.03 18.66 -2.09
N PRO A 520 16.66 18.02 -1.10
CA PRO A 520 17.70 17.05 -1.38
C PRO A 520 17.07 15.77 -1.90
N ILE A 521 17.55 15.27 -3.03
CA ILE A 521 17.03 14.10 -3.73
C ILE A 521 18.18 13.13 -3.93
N ILE A 522 18.03 11.90 -3.41
CA ILE A 522 19.01 10.84 -3.61
C ILE A 522 18.63 10.10 -4.89
N LEU A 523 19.52 10.16 -5.89
CA LEU A 523 19.38 9.42 -7.14
C LEU A 523 20.55 8.47 -7.32
N ARG A 524 20.28 7.34 -7.97
CA ARG A 524 21.29 6.35 -8.35
C ARG A 524 21.37 6.33 -9.86
N ASP A 525 22.59 6.39 -10.39
CA ASP A 525 22.79 6.21 -11.81
C ASP A 525 22.60 4.73 -12.16
N THR A 526 21.47 4.42 -12.80
CA THR A 526 21.13 3.05 -13.22
C THR A 526 21.79 2.66 -14.55
N ALA A 527 22.41 3.60 -15.26
CA ALA A 527 23.04 3.36 -16.56
C ALA A 527 24.54 3.06 -16.48
N ASP A 528 25.19 3.37 -15.36
CA ASP A 528 26.61 3.13 -15.13
C ASP A 528 26.84 1.84 -14.31
N ALA A 529 27.60 0.90 -14.87
CA ALA A 529 28.00 -0.34 -14.20
C ALA A 529 28.77 -0.12 -12.87
N THR A 530 29.19 1.12 -12.59
CA THR A 530 29.86 1.52 -11.35
C THR A 530 28.93 1.98 -10.21
N LEU A 531 27.59 1.99 -10.40
CA LEU A 531 26.59 2.34 -9.37
C LEU A 531 26.93 3.65 -8.64
N ARG A 532 27.06 4.75 -9.39
CA ARG A 532 27.35 6.06 -8.81
C ARG A 532 26.08 6.65 -8.20
N GLU A 533 26.19 7.10 -6.95
CA GLU A 533 25.12 7.87 -6.30
C GLU A 533 25.33 9.35 -6.60
N ARG A 534 24.23 10.09 -6.74
CA ARG A 534 24.27 11.54 -6.83
C ARG A 534 23.18 12.15 -5.96
N ILE A 535 23.54 13.27 -5.35
CA ILE A 535 22.60 14.09 -4.60
C ILE A 535 22.26 15.27 -5.47
N GLU A 536 21.01 15.35 -5.88
CA GLU A 536 20.46 16.54 -6.53
C GLU A 536 19.84 17.43 -5.47
N VAL A 537 20.04 18.73 -5.58
CA VAL A 537 19.34 19.69 -4.73
C VAL A 537 18.58 20.66 -5.61
N ILE A 538 17.26 20.71 -5.43
CA ILE A 538 16.42 21.80 -5.95
C ILE A 538 16.23 22.81 -4.81
N LEU A 539 16.61 24.06 -5.07
CA LEU A 539 16.53 25.17 -4.12
C LEU A 539 15.44 26.15 -4.57
N SER A 540 14.44 26.36 -3.71
CA SER A 540 13.42 27.41 -3.84
C SER A 540 13.83 28.61 -3.01
N LEU A 541 13.89 29.78 -3.64
CA LEU A 541 14.15 31.06 -2.99
C LEU A 541 12.95 31.99 -3.19
N PRO A 542 12.60 32.83 -2.22
CA PRO A 542 11.44 33.72 -2.31
C PRO A 542 11.51 34.63 -3.53
N GLY A 543 10.48 34.56 -4.38
CA GLY A 543 10.36 35.40 -5.57
C GLY A 543 11.39 35.16 -6.68
N GLN A 544 12.12 34.03 -6.65
CA GLN A 544 13.16 33.68 -7.62
C GLN A 544 12.82 32.39 -8.38
N PRO A 545 13.38 32.20 -9.60
CA PRO A 545 13.34 30.90 -10.28
C PRO A 545 14.01 29.80 -9.45
N LEU A 546 13.60 28.55 -9.66
CA LEU A 546 14.22 27.39 -8.98
C LEU A 546 15.69 27.29 -9.37
N ARG A 547 16.54 27.03 -8.38
CA ARG A 547 17.95 26.71 -8.60
C ARG A 547 18.19 25.22 -8.42
N HIS A 548 19.24 24.73 -9.07
CA HIS A 548 19.60 23.32 -9.05
C HIS A 548 21.11 23.16 -9.06
N TYR A 549 21.59 22.20 -8.26
CA TYR A 549 22.98 21.76 -8.29
C TYR A 549 23.07 20.27 -7.94
N THR A 550 24.16 19.66 -8.39
CA THR A 550 24.42 18.23 -8.26
C THR A 550 25.73 17.98 -7.53
N THR A 551 25.70 17.07 -6.56
CA THR A 551 26.90 16.49 -5.96
C THR A 551 27.06 15.05 -6.43
N LYS A 552 28.12 14.76 -7.19
CA LYS A 552 28.45 13.40 -7.67
C LYS A 552 29.33 12.69 -6.66
N LEU A 553 29.02 11.43 -6.35
CA LEU A 553 29.73 10.65 -5.35
C LEU A 553 30.32 9.37 -5.97
N GLU A 554 31.54 9.02 -5.56
CA GLU A 554 32.19 7.81 -6.02
C GLU A 554 31.77 6.62 -5.12
N LYS A 555 30.92 5.74 -5.66
CA LYS A 555 30.33 4.53 -5.01
C LYS A 555 29.12 4.84 -4.10
N GLN A 556 28.53 3.75 -3.57
CA GLN A 556 27.37 3.72 -2.68
C GLN A 556 27.68 4.26 -1.26
N GLN A 557 28.13 5.51 -1.18
CA GLN A 557 28.59 6.15 0.05
C GLN A 557 27.49 6.90 0.79
N VAL A 558 26.41 7.34 0.13
CA VAL A 558 25.38 8.21 0.75
C VAL A 558 24.79 7.54 1.98
N GLU A 559 24.25 6.33 1.81
CA GLU A 559 23.64 5.58 2.91
C GLU A 559 24.64 5.25 4.02
N THR A 560 25.90 4.98 3.65
CA THR A 560 26.97 4.67 4.61
C THR A 560 27.32 5.89 5.45
N VAL A 561 27.52 7.05 4.82
CA VAL A 561 27.84 8.33 5.48
C VAL A 561 26.68 8.78 6.36
N ILE A 562 25.44 8.71 5.87
CA ILE A 562 24.22 9.03 6.65
C ILE A 562 24.11 8.10 7.87
N SER A 563 24.30 6.79 7.69
CA SER A 563 24.25 5.82 8.79
C SER A 563 25.33 6.08 9.84
N ARG A 564 26.57 6.36 9.41
CA ARG A 564 27.68 6.71 10.32
C ARG A 564 27.43 8.04 11.03
N MET A 565 26.90 9.05 10.33
CA MET A 565 26.55 10.34 10.92
C MET A 565 25.51 10.17 12.02
N ARG A 566 24.49 9.32 11.81
CA ARG A 566 23.52 9.01 12.86
C ARG A 566 24.16 8.28 14.05
N GLN A 567 25.08 7.36 13.79
CA GLN A 567 25.80 6.63 14.85
C GLN A 567 26.73 7.55 15.66
N SER A 568 27.32 8.56 15.01
CA SER A 568 28.23 9.53 15.65
C SER A 568 27.50 10.57 16.52
N MET A 569 26.15 10.56 16.53
CA MET A 569 25.33 11.35 17.45
C MET A 569 25.25 10.75 18.86
N ARG A 570 25.72 9.52 19.08
CA ARG A 570 25.80 8.93 20.42
C ARG A 570 26.76 9.73 21.30
N ARG A 571 26.43 9.90 22.58
CA ARG A 571 27.26 10.64 23.56
C ARG A 571 28.71 10.16 23.62
N THR A 572 28.95 8.87 23.40
CA THR A 572 30.29 8.24 23.46
C THR A 572 31.07 8.30 22.15
N ALA A 573 30.52 8.88 21.08
CA ALA A 573 31.17 8.91 19.78
C ALA A 573 32.22 10.03 19.66
N PHE A 574 33.25 9.80 18.85
CA PHE A 574 34.34 10.76 18.67
C PHE A 574 33.88 12.03 17.93
N ALA A 575 34.24 13.19 18.48
CA ALA A 575 33.88 14.49 17.89
C ALA A 575 34.44 14.67 16.48
N GLN A 576 35.67 14.22 16.23
CA GLN A 576 36.31 14.34 14.91
C GLN A 576 35.52 13.61 13.82
N GLU A 577 35.09 12.37 14.08
CA GLU A 577 34.29 11.61 13.10
C GLU A 577 32.97 12.31 12.81
N ARG A 578 32.28 12.79 13.85
CA ARG A 578 31.02 13.52 13.70
C ARG A 578 31.20 14.78 12.88
N LEU A 579 32.19 15.62 13.18
CA LEU A 579 32.43 16.88 12.47
C LEU A 579 32.80 16.64 11.01
N THR A 580 33.64 15.63 10.72
CA THR A 580 33.99 15.25 9.35
C THR A 580 32.75 14.84 8.55
N LEU A 581 31.91 13.96 9.11
CA LEU A 581 30.68 13.50 8.44
C LEU A 581 29.65 14.63 8.29
N ALA A 582 29.52 15.50 9.31
CA ALA A 582 28.64 16.67 9.26
C ALA A 582 29.06 17.66 8.17
N GLN A 583 30.37 17.88 8.01
CA GLN A 583 30.94 18.76 7.01
C GLN A 583 30.85 18.18 5.60
N GLU A 584 31.00 16.87 5.46
CA GLU A 584 30.80 16.17 4.19
C GLU A 584 29.35 16.34 3.70
N ILE A 585 28.36 16.07 4.56
CA ILE A 585 26.94 16.24 4.22
C ILE A 585 26.59 17.73 4.00
N TYR A 586 27.15 18.65 4.80
CA TYR A 586 27.02 20.10 4.55
C TYR A 586 27.55 20.48 3.16
N GLY A 587 28.69 19.90 2.76
CA GLY A 587 29.28 20.07 1.44
C GLY A 587 28.36 19.63 0.31
N TRP A 588 27.62 18.54 0.51
CA TRP A 588 26.65 18.03 -0.48
C TRP A 588 25.41 18.90 -0.59
N LEU A 589 24.89 19.37 0.55
CA LEU A 589 23.55 19.93 0.64
C LEU A 589 23.51 21.46 0.69
N ILE A 590 24.43 22.11 1.39
CA ILE A 590 24.32 23.54 1.74
C ILE A 590 25.39 24.37 1.09
N LYS A 591 26.65 23.90 1.08
CA LYS A 591 27.80 24.67 0.60
C LYS A 591 27.60 25.30 -0.78
N PRO A 592 27.02 24.62 -1.80
CA PRO A 592 26.79 25.24 -3.11
C PRO A 592 25.78 26.40 -3.10
N ALA A 593 24.86 26.42 -2.13
CA ALA A 593 23.80 27.43 -2.01
C ALA A 593 24.19 28.64 -1.15
N VAL A 594 25.27 28.59 -0.36
CA VAL A 594 25.61 29.62 0.64
C VAL A 594 25.65 31.04 0.05
N ALA A 595 26.23 31.21 -1.14
CA ALA A 595 26.29 32.52 -1.79
C ALA A 595 24.89 33.09 -2.08
N ASP A 596 23.96 32.22 -2.50
CA ASP A 596 22.59 32.60 -2.80
C ASP A 596 21.76 32.85 -1.53
N LEU A 597 21.95 32.01 -0.50
CA LEU A 597 21.30 32.17 0.79
C LEU A 597 21.67 33.52 1.42
N THR A 598 22.97 33.85 1.43
CA THR A 598 23.48 35.13 1.94
C THR A 598 22.96 36.31 1.11
N LYS A 599 23.03 36.22 -0.23
CA LYS A 599 22.56 37.29 -1.13
C LYS A 599 21.08 37.63 -0.93
N ASN A 600 20.25 36.63 -0.63
CA ASN A 600 18.81 36.79 -0.43
C ASN A 600 18.42 37.00 1.05
N ASN A 601 19.39 37.18 1.95
CA ASN A 601 19.17 37.37 3.39
C ASN A 601 18.29 36.27 4.02
N ILE A 602 18.51 35.02 3.60
CA ILE A 602 17.73 33.89 4.10
C ILE A 602 18.07 33.65 5.57
N GLN A 603 17.02 33.47 6.37
CA GLN A 603 17.14 33.22 7.81
C GLN A 603 16.60 31.84 8.21
N THR A 604 15.71 31.26 7.40
CA THR A 604 15.08 29.96 7.67
C THR A 604 15.42 28.98 6.54
N LEU A 605 15.89 27.78 6.89
CA LEU A 605 16.07 26.66 5.98
C LEU A 605 15.01 25.60 6.25
N VAL A 606 14.22 25.30 5.23
CA VAL A 606 13.15 24.32 5.29
C VAL A 606 13.52 23.14 4.42
N PHE A 607 13.58 21.96 5.00
CA PHE A 607 14.00 20.76 4.29
C PHE A 607 12.81 19.86 3.94
N VAL A 608 12.68 19.51 2.67
CA VAL A 608 11.79 18.44 2.20
C VAL A 608 12.63 17.18 1.97
N LEU A 609 12.83 16.41 3.04
CA LEU A 609 13.85 15.36 3.09
C LEU A 609 13.46 14.08 2.33
N ASP A 610 14.42 13.58 1.53
CA ASP A 610 14.31 12.33 0.78
C ASP A 610 15.05 11.15 1.44
N GLY A 611 14.50 9.95 1.28
CA GLY A 611 15.13 8.70 1.71
C GLY A 611 15.61 8.71 3.16
N SER A 612 16.86 8.29 3.38
CA SER A 612 17.50 8.21 4.69
C SER A 612 17.91 9.56 5.28
N LEU A 613 17.92 10.65 4.49
CA LEU A 613 18.20 11.99 5.01
C LEU A 613 17.17 12.43 6.05
N ARG A 614 15.95 11.87 6.01
CA ARG A 614 14.90 12.14 7.00
C ARG A 614 15.28 11.82 8.44
N ASN A 615 16.22 10.90 8.62
CA ASN A 615 16.70 10.46 9.93
C ASN A 615 17.92 11.27 10.42
N LEU A 616 18.29 12.34 9.73
CA LEU A 616 19.43 13.17 10.09
C LEU A 616 19.02 14.46 10.80
N PRO A 617 19.75 14.87 11.85
CA PRO A 617 19.57 16.15 12.50
C PRO A 617 20.19 17.26 11.64
N MET A 618 19.42 17.86 10.74
CA MET A 618 19.93 18.93 9.84
C MET A 618 20.54 20.11 10.59
N ALA A 619 20.06 20.39 11.80
CA ALA A 619 20.62 21.39 12.72
C ALA A 619 22.11 21.15 13.06
N ALA A 620 22.57 19.91 13.05
CA ALA A 620 23.95 19.52 13.40
C ALA A 620 24.88 19.34 12.19
N LEU A 621 24.46 19.70 10.97
CA LEU A 621 25.40 19.90 9.86
C LEU A 621 26.38 21.01 10.22
N HIS A 622 27.61 20.94 9.71
CA HIS A 622 28.70 21.81 10.15
C HIS A 622 29.49 22.34 8.95
N ASP A 623 29.78 23.65 8.90
CA ASP A 623 30.51 24.23 7.77
C ASP A 623 32.04 24.09 7.89
N GLY A 624 32.53 23.76 9.08
CA GLY A 624 33.95 23.72 9.44
C GLY A 624 34.25 24.59 10.67
N GLU A 625 33.37 25.55 10.97
CA GLU A 625 33.49 26.48 12.09
C GLU A 625 32.27 26.45 13.01
N ARG A 626 31.06 26.40 12.44
CA ARG A 626 29.78 26.50 13.15
C ARG A 626 28.78 25.44 12.68
N TYR A 627 27.91 25.03 13.60
CA TYR A 627 26.74 24.23 13.25
C TYR A 627 25.72 25.06 12.46
N LEU A 628 24.93 24.39 11.61
CA LEU A 628 23.92 25.03 10.77
C LEU A 628 22.90 25.80 11.60
N ILE A 629 22.52 25.28 12.77
CA ILE A 629 21.55 25.92 13.67
C ILE A 629 22.04 27.24 14.27
N GLU A 630 23.36 27.45 14.34
CA GLU A 630 23.92 28.73 14.78
C GLU A 630 23.68 29.83 13.74
N GLN A 631 23.53 29.45 12.47
CA GLN A 631 23.42 30.38 11.34
C GLN A 631 21.97 30.57 10.87
N TYR A 632 21.16 29.51 10.88
CA TYR A 632 19.81 29.51 10.33
C TYR A 632 18.80 28.87 11.30
N LYS A 633 17.55 29.33 11.21
CA LYS A 633 16.38 28.60 11.71
C LYS A 633 16.20 27.34 10.84
N VAL A 634 15.94 26.18 11.44
CA VAL A 634 15.79 24.91 10.70
C VAL A 634 14.41 24.32 10.94
N ALA A 635 13.75 23.90 9.86
CA ALA A 635 12.47 23.18 9.90
C ALA A 635 12.42 22.07 8.83
N ILE A 636 11.53 21.11 9.04
CA ILE A 636 11.29 19.98 8.13
C ILE A 636 9.85 20.04 7.62
N ALA A 637 9.66 19.83 6.33
CA ALA A 637 8.34 19.71 5.72
C ALA A 637 8.17 18.30 5.13
N PRO A 638 7.10 17.56 5.49
CA PRO A 638 6.78 16.27 4.86
C PRO A 638 6.54 16.39 3.34
N GLY A 639 6.12 17.57 2.91
CA GLY A 639 5.94 18.03 1.54
C GLY A 639 5.22 19.38 1.60
N LEU A 640 5.52 20.34 0.72
CA LEU A 640 4.95 21.69 0.85
C LEU A 640 3.43 21.72 0.67
N GLN A 641 2.91 20.79 -0.13
CA GLN A 641 1.48 20.65 -0.39
C GLN A 641 0.71 20.34 0.92
N LEU A 642 1.35 19.64 1.87
CA LEU A 642 0.74 19.24 3.15
C LEU A 642 0.76 20.36 4.21
N LEU A 643 1.29 21.54 3.88
CA LEU A 643 1.41 22.63 4.84
C LEU A 643 0.22 23.60 4.72
N ASN A 644 -0.26 24.04 5.88
CA ASN A 644 -1.10 25.24 6.01
C ASN A 644 -0.32 26.28 6.83
N PRO A 645 0.65 26.98 6.21
CA PRO A 645 1.55 27.81 6.99
C PRO A 645 0.86 29.13 7.35
N ARG A 646 0.71 29.35 8.65
CA ARG A 646 0.12 30.56 9.23
C ARG A 646 0.91 30.93 10.49
N PRO A 647 1.14 32.22 10.77
CA PRO A 647 1.74 32.62 12.03
C PRO A 647 0.97 32.08 13.24
N ILE A 648 1.69 31.74 14.29
CA ILE A 648 1.07 31.26 15.53
C ILE A 648 0.18 32.33 16.17
N THR A 649 -1.07 31.98 16.46
CA THR A 649 -2.02 32.87 17.14
C THR A 649 -1.89 32.68 18.66
N ARG A 650 -1.34 33.67 19.35
CA ARG A 650 -1.02 33.59 20.79
C ARG A 650 -2.19 33.93 21.72
N SER A 651 -3.21 34.64 21.23
CA SER A 651 -4.33 35.15 22.04
C SER A 651 -5.21 34.06 22.69
N HIS A 652 -5.08 32.80 22.26
CA HIS A 652 -5.82 31.65 22.78
C HIS A 652 -4.90 30.45 23.07
N PHE A 653 -3.63 30.69 23.41
CA PHE A 653 -2.62 29.65 23.61
C PHE A 653 -2.86 28.87 24.90
N LYS A 654 -3.66 27.80 24.82
CA LYS A 654 -3.94 26.86 25.92
C LYS A 654 -3.32 25.50 25.60
N ALA A 655 -2.78 24.85 26.61
CA ALA A 655 -2.10 23.57 26.47
C ALA A 655 -2.83 22.42 27.18
N LEU A 656 -2.76 21.23 26.58
CA LEU A 656 -3.04 19.95 27.22
C LEU A 656 -1.69 19.22 27.39
N LEU A 657 -1.26 19.05 28.64
CA LEU A 657 0.01 18.42 28.99
C LEU A 657 -0.27 17.02 29.54
N GLY A 658 0.25 16.00 28.88
CA GLY A 658 0.19 14.60 29.34
C GLY A 658 1.60 14.11 29.68
N GLY A 659 1.76 13.42 30.81
CA GLY A 659 3.07 12.93 31.24
C GLY A 659 3.01 11.58 31.96
N LEU A 660 4.06 10.78 31.79
CA LEU A 660 4.31 9.53 32.51
C LEU A 660 5.70 9.59 33.13
N THR A 661 5.76 9.53 34.46
CA THR A 661 7.02 9.52 35.23
C THR A 661 7.48 8.11 35.54
N GLU A 662 6.53 7.21 35.77
CA GLU A 662 6.79 5.81 36.12
C GLU A 662 7.13 4.97 34.87
N GLY A 663 8.13 4.10 35.02
CA GLY A 663 8.47 3.08 34.03
C GLY A 663 7.73 1.76 34.26
N ASN A 664 7.93 0.80 33.38
CA ASN A 664 7.50 -0.60 33.54
C ASN A 664 8.63 -1.55 33.10
N GLU A 665 8.37 -2.86 32.98
CA GLU A 665 9.40 -3.84 32.58
C GLU A 665 10.05 -3.54 31.21
N GLU A 666 9.35 -2.82 30.33
CA GLU A 666 9.78 -2.53 28.96
C GLU A 666 10.35 -1.10 28.80
N PHE A 667 10.00 -0.18 29.71
CA PHE A 667 10.35 1.23 29.60
C PHE A 667 10.90 1.80 30.91
N SER A 668 12.05 2.47 30.83
CA SER A 668 12.69 3.09 31.99
C SER A 668 11.88 4.27 32.53
N PRO A 669 11.93 4.56 33.85
CA PRO A 669 11.31 5.76 34.42
C PRO A 669 11.83 7.05 33.79
N LEU A 670 10.98 8.08 33.74
CA LEU A 670 11.29 9.42 33.24
C LEU A 670 11.01 10.46 34.36
N PRO A 671 11.85 10.52 35.41
CA PRO A 671 11.59 11.38 36.57
C PRO A 671 11.47 12.88 36.26
N GLY A 672 12.15 13.36 35.21
CA GLY A 672 12.14 14.74 34.72
C GLY A 672 10.81 15.18 34.14
N VAL A 673 9.97 14.25 33.65
CA VAL A 673 8.64 14.54 33.09
C VAL A 673 7.77 15.36 34.05
N LYS A 674 7.86 15.07 35.36
CA LYS A 674 7.10 15.84 36.36
C LYS A 674 7.53 17.30 36.40
N ALA A 675 8.84 17.56 36.38
CA ALA A 675 9.38 18.91 36.35
C ALA A 675 9.00 19.59 35.03
N GLU A 676 9.21 18.92 33.90
CA GLU A 676 8.87 19.39 32.56
C GLU A 676 7.42 19.88 32.45
N VAL A 677 6.42 19.04 32.76
CA VAL A 677 5.02 19.45 32.60
C VAL A 677 4.59 20.52 33.62
N THR A 678 5.20 20.53 34.81
CA THR A 678 4.88 21.51 35.86
C THR A 678 5.42 22.88 35.50
N GLU A 679 6.65 22.96 35.02
CA GLU A 679 7.29 24.22 34.63
C GLU A 679 6.69 24.79 33.34
N ILE A 680 6.35 23.95 32.37
CA ILE A 680 5.60 24.37 31.18
C ILE A 680 4.21 24.89 31.60
N GLY A 681 3.53 24.19 32.51
CA GLY A 681 2.22 24.59 33.04
C GLY A 681 2.24 25.91 33.83
N ALA A 682 3.39 26.30 34.37
CA ALA A 682 3.60 27.61 34.98
C ALA A 682 3.78 28.73 33.92
N THR A 683 4.17 28.37 32.70
CA THR A 683 4.45 29.32 31.61
C THR A 683 3.24 29.53 30.69
N VAL A 684 2.41 28.50 30.48
CA VAL A 684 1.22 28.54 29.60
C VAL A 684 0.00 28.02 30.35
N PRO A 685 -1.20 28.63 30.19
CA PRO A 685 -2.44 28.08 30.73
C PRO A 685 -2.66 26.63 30.25
N ALA A 686 -2.59 25.68 31.18
CA ALA A 686 -2.54 24.26 30.86
C ALA A 686 -3.51 23.41 31.69
N THR A 687 -4.01 22.34 31.07
CA THR A 687 -4.57 21.18 31.81
C THR A 687 -3.51 20.09 31.83
N ILE A 688 -3.17 19.58 33.01
CA ILE A 688 -2.14 18.56 33.21
C ILE A 688 -2.80 17.22 33.52
N LEU A 689 -2.36 16.16 32.84
CA LEU A 689 -2.64 14.76 33.14
C LEU A 689 -1.29 14.10 33.43
N LEU A 690 -1.09 13.61 34.66
CA LEU A 690 0.16 12.96 35.07
C LEU A 690 -0.12 11.57 35.64
N ASP A 691 0.70 10.59 35.25
CA ASP A 691 0.67 9.21 35.74
C ASP A 691 -0.76 8.63 35.70
N ARG A 692 -1.34 8.25 36.84
CA ARG A 692 -2.71 7.69 36.95
C ARG A 692 -3.82 8.56 36.35
N GLN A 693 -3.56 9.85 36.14
CA GLN A 693 -4.49 10.77 35.48
C GLN A 693 -4.32 10.78 33.95
N PHE A 694 -3.15 10.34 33.46
CA PHE A 694 -2.81 10.22 32.04
C PHE A 694 -3.16 8.83 31.50
N THR A 695 -4.46 8.51 31.48
CA THR A 695 -5.01 7.31 30.86
C THR A 695 -5.52 7.59 29.44
N THR A 696 -5.66 6.56 28.63
CA THR A 696 -6.19 6.64 27.25
C THR A 696 -7.56 7.31 27.23
N ASN A 697 -8.48 6.87 28.09
CA ASN A 697 -9.83 7.43 28.18
C ASN A 697 -9.85 8.87 28.70
N ALA A 698 -9.00 9.20 29.69
CA ALA A 698 -8.89 10.57 30.19
C ALA A 698 -8.40 11.51 29.09
N LEU A 699 -7.36 11.11 28.34
CA LEU A 699 -6.82 11.88 27.23
C LEU A 699 -7.89 12.09 26.14
N GLU A 700 -8.56 11.03 25.70
CA GLU A 700 -9.66 11.10 24.72
C GLU A 700 -10.77 12.07 25.17
N THR A 701 -11.19 11.98 26.43
CA THR A 701 -12.20 12.87 27.00
C THR A 701 -11.75 14.32 26.98
N LYS A 702 -10.50 14.62 27.37
CA LYS A 702 -9.97 15.99 27.35
C LYS A 702 -9.81 16.53 25.94
N ILE A 703 -9.40 15.70 24.98
CA ILE A 703 -9.31 16.07 23.55
C ILE A 703 -10.67 16.55 23.03
N LYS A 704 -11.75 15.84 23.37
CA LYS A 704 -13.12 16.16 22.92
C LYS A 704 -13.75 17.35 23.64
N THR A 705 -13.37 17.62 24.88
CA THR A 705 -14.10 18.58 25.75
C THR A 705 -13.38 19.91 25.95
N LEU A 706 -12.05 19.98 25.74
CA LEU A 706 -11.27 21.18 26.04
C LEU A 706 -10.90 21.99 24.79
N PRO A 707 -11.02 23.33 24.84
CA PRO A 707 -10.43 24.20 23.85
C PRO A 707 -8.94 24.44 24.16
N PHE A 708 -8.05 23.69 23.51
CA PHE A 708 -6.60 23.90 23.51
C PHE A 708 -6.04 24.01 22.09
N SER A 709 -4.93 24.73 21.93
CA SER A 709 -4.20 24.84 20.66
C SER A 709 -2.87 24.09 20.70
N VAL A 710 -2.42 23.65 21.88
CA VAL A 710 -1.17 22.91 22.07
C VAL A 710 -1.44 21.60 22.79
N MET A 711 -0.86 20.52 22.29
CA MET A 711 -0.78 19.25 22.99
C MET A 711 0.68 18.91 23.21
N HIS A 712 1.05 18.56 24.44
CA HIS A 712 2.40 18.15 24.78
C HIS A 712 2.34 16.82 25.53
N LEU A 713 3.02 15.82 24.99
CA LEU A 713 3.05 14.46 25.52
C LEU A 713 4.49 14.12 25.90
N ALA A 714 4.74 14.10 27.21
CA ALA A 714 6.00 13.73 27.83
C ALA A 714 5.92 12.27 28.31
N THR A 715 5.98 11.35 27.35
CA THR A 715 5.85 9.91 27.56
C THR A 715 6.70 9.15 26.55
N HIS A 716 7.01 7.89 26.84
CA HIS A 716 7.66 7.02 25.87
C HIS A 716 6.78 6.87 24.62
N GLY A 717 7.42 7.00 23.48
CA GLY A 717 6.82 6.73 22.18
C GLY A 717 7.81 6.09 21.23
N GLN A 718 7.32 5.19 20.38
CA GLN A 718 8.09 4.54 19.33
C GLN A 718 7.48 4.90 17.99
N PHE A 719 8.31 5.32 17.02
CA PHE A 719 7.87 5.65 15.66
C PHE A 719 8.60 4.78 14.65
N SER A 720 7.88 3.88 14.00
CA SER A 720 8.40 2.91 13.03
C SER A 720 7.91 3.25 11.61
N SER A 721 8.51 2.64 10.60
CA SER A 721 7.98 2.61 9.23
C SER A 721 6.79 1.66 9.09
N LYS A 722 6.48 0.89 10.14
CA LYS A 722 5.25 0.11 10.31
C LYS A 722 4.31 0.87 11.23
N ALA A 723 3.10 1.16 10.76
CA ALA A 723 2.11 1.93 11.51
C ALA A 723 1.70 1.21 12.81
N GLU A 724 1.58 -0.12 12.76
CA GLU A 724 1.27 -1.02 13.88
C GLU A 724 2.35 -1.05 14.98
N GLU A 725 3.58 -0.64 14.67
CA GLU A 725 4.68 -0.53 15.64
C GLU A 725 4.88 0.92 16.14
N THR A 726 4.03 1.84 15.68
CA THR A 726 4.07 3.26 16.06
C THR A 726 3.03 3.55 17.15
N PHE A 727 3.48 3.95 18.33
CA PHE A 727 2.62 4.18 19.49
C PHE A 727 3.20 5.21 20.47
N ILE A 728 2.33 5.71 21.35
CA ILE A 728 2.68 6.44 22.58
C ILE A 728 2.15 5.67 23.81
N LEU A 729 2.81 5.79 24.95
CA LEU A 729 2.36 5.16 26.20
C LEU A 729 1.44 6.08 27.00
N THR A 730 0.46 5.45 27.65
CA THR A 730 -0.39 6.02 28.70
C THR A 730 -0.33 5.10 29.92
N TRP A 731 -0.87 5.54 31.06
CA TRP A 731 -0.82 4.78 32.30
C TRP A 731 -1.48 3.39 32.19
N ASP A 732 -2.55 3.28 31.41
CA ASP A 732 -3.37 2.08 31.27
C ASP A 732 -3.09 1.28 29.98
N GLY A 733 -2.16 1.73 29.13
CA GLY A 733 -1.82 1.02 27.91
C GLY A 733 -1.05 1.83 26.88
N ARG A 734 -1.23 1.48 25.60
CA ARG A 734 -0.61 2.15 24.45
C ARG A 734 -1.71 2.74 23.58
N ILE A 735 -1.45 3.91 23.00
CA ILE A 735 -2.27 4.48 21.94
C ILE A 735 -1.49 4.33 20.64
N ASP A 736 -2.02 3.58 19.68
CA ASP A 736 -1.37 3.43 18.38
C ASP A 736 -1.55 4.67 17.50
N VAL A 737 -0.78 4.78 16.42
CA VAL A 737 -0.82 5.96 15.54
C VAL A 737 -2.19 6.20 14.88
N LYS A 738 -2.95 5.14 14.60
CA LYS A 738 -4.28 5.23 13.96
C LYS A 738 -5.32 5.68 14.98
N GLU A 739 -5.27 5.14 16.20
CA GLU A 739 -6.07 5.58 17.34
C GLU A 739 -5.80 7.05 17.64
N LEU A 740 -4.52 7.43 17.80
CA LEU A 740 -4.10 8.82 18.03
C LEU A 740 -4.59 9.73 16.92
N SER A 741 -4.45 9.34 15.64
CA SER A 741 -5.00 10.12 14.54
C SER A 741 -6.51 10.27 14.66
N THR A 742 -7.24 9.20 14.91
CA THR A 742 -8.72 9.23 15.00
C THR A 742 -9.18 10.17 16.10
N LEU A 743 -8.49 10.17 17.24
CA LEU A 743 -8.75 11.08 18.35
C LEU A 743 -8.57 12.54 17.94
N LEU A 744 -7.53 12.86 17.16
CA LEU A 744 -7.18 14.22 16.79
C LEU A 744 -7.99 14.74 15.58
N THR A 745 -8.29 13.90 14.60
CA THR A 745 -9.09 14.29 13.41
C THR A 745 -10.56 14.55 13.76
N ASN A 746 -11.18 13.76 14.66
CA ASN A 746 -12.58 13.96 15.05
C ASN A 746 -12.83 15.33 15.74
N ARG A 747 -11.77 15.98 16.20
CA ARG A 747 -11.80 17.32 16.79
C ARG A 747 -11.99 18.43 15.75
N GLU A 748 -11.49 18.25 14.53
CA GLU A 748 -11.67 19.24 13.44
C GLU A 748 -13.13 19.35 13.00
N LEU A 749 -13.92 18.28 13.16
CA LEU A 749 -15.33 18.22 12.78
C LEU A 749 -16.28 18.84 13.82
N THR A 750 -15.79 19.21 15.00
CA THR A 750 -16.62 19.58 16.18
C THR A 750 -16.47 21.05 16.61
N ASP A 751 -16.11 21.96 15.69
CA ASP A 751 -15.91 23.42 15.93
C ASP A 751 -14.81 23.78 16.96
N SER A 752 -14.00 22.81 17.40
CA SER A 752 -12.81 23.07 18.23
C SER A 752 -11.64 23.64 17.42
N ALA A 753 -10.93 24.62 18.00
CA ALA A 753 -9.75 25.23 17.37
C ALA A 753 -8.70 24.18 16.96
N PRO A 754 -8.06 24.33 15.78
CA PRO A 754 -7.07 23.38 15.30
C PRO A 754 -5.85 23.30 16.23
N ILE A 755 -5.18 22.16 16.22
CA ILE A 755 -3.92 21.99 16.98
C ILE A 755 -2.82 22.78 16.26
N GLU A 756 -2.36 23.86 16.86
CA GLU A 756 -1.27 24.68 16.34
C GLU A 756 0.09 24.01 16.56
N LEU A 757 0.22 23.22 17.63
CA LEU A 757 1.47 22.54 17.98
C LEU A 757 1.19 21.22 18.74
N LEU A 758 1.72 20.12 18.21
CA LEU A 758 1.88 18.85 18.90
C LEU A 758 3.33 18.69 19.33
N VAL A 759 3.60 18.43 20.62
CA VAL A 759 4.94 18.19 21.15
C VAL A 759 5.02 16.75 21.67
N LEU A 760 6.03 16.03 21.21
CA LEU A 760 6.30 14.64 21.54
C LEU A 760 7.70 14.56 22.18
N SER A 761 7.75 14.66 23.51
CA SER A 761 8.98 15.02 24.24
C SER A 761 9.95 13.85 24.44
N ALA A 762 9.47 12.70 24.92
CA ALA A 762 10.29 11.52 25.24
C ALA A 762 10.20 10.41 24.19
N CYS A 763 10.26 10.80 22.90
CA CYS A 763 10.03 9.89 21.77
C CYS A 763 11.33 9.36 21.16
N GLN A 764 11.28 8.14 20.64
CA GLN A 764 12.35 7.57 19.82
C GLN A 764 11.84 7.15 18.45
N THR A 765 12.62 7.45 17.41
CA THR A 765 12.45 6.78 16.12
C THR A 765 12.97 5.35 16.21
N ALA A 766 12.29 4.40 15.56
CA ALA A 766 12.63 2.98 15.62
C ALA A 766 14.08 2.75 15.18
N LYS A 767 14.86 2.14 16.08
CA LYS A 767 16.29 1.91 15.87
C LYS A 767 16.51 0.99 14.68
N GLY A 768 17.34 1.43 13.72
CA GLY A 768 17.65 0.67 12.51
C GLY A 768 16.66 0.84 11.35
N ASP A 769 15.59 1.59 11.53
CA ASP A 769 14.58 1.81 10.49
C ASP A 769 14.84 3.11 9.71
N ASN A 770 15.21 2.96 8.42
CA ASN A 770 15.50 4.07 7.52
C ASN A 770 14.27 4.92 7.14
N ARG A 771 13.06 4.48 7.49
CA ARG A 771 11.79 5.17 7.24
C ARG A 771 11.02 5.48 8.53
N ALA A 772 11.61 5.29 9.72
CA ALA A 772 10.97 5.65 10.98
C ALA A 772 10.53 7.13 11.05
N ALA A 773 11.26 8.03 10.41
CA ALA A 773 10.85 9.43 10.26
C ALA A 773 9.53 9.62 9.50
N LEU A 774 9.06 8.63 8.70
CA LEU A 774 7.70 8.64 8.15
C LEU A 774 6.65 8.37 9.22
N GLY A 775 6.96 7.58 10.25
CA GLY A 775 6.05 7.42 11.40
C GLY A 775 5.81 8.75 12.07
N LEU A 776 6.87 9.49 12.35
CA LEU A 776 6.79 10.82 12.95
C LEU A 776 6.15 11.88 12.03
N ALA A 777 6.60 11.97 10.77
CA ALA A 777 6.00 12.86 9.78
C ALA A 777 4.52 12.51 9.52
N GLY A 778 4.20 11.23 9.57
CA GLY A 778 2.83 10.75 9.46
C GLY A 778 1.98 11.24 10.62
N VAL A 779 2.43 11.09 11.86
CA VAL A 779 1.71 11.59 13.06
C VAL A 779 1.46 13.08 12.94
N ALA A 780 2.47 13.83 12.50
CA ALA A 780 2.33 15.26 12.25
C ALA A 780 1.22 15.58 11.23
N VAL A 781 1.21 14.89 10.09
CA VAL A 781 0.21 15.10 9.04
C VAL A 781 -1.19 14.66 9.47
N ARG A 782 -1.32 13.51 10.14
CA ARG A 782 -2.62 12.92 10.51
C ARG A 782 -3.26 13.50 11.76
N SER A 783 -2.46 14.06 12.66
CA SER A 783 -3.00 14.76 13.84
C SER A 783 -3.79 16.01 13.47
N GLY A 784 -3.71 16.48 12.22
CA GLY A 784 -4.18 17.82 11.83
C GLY A 784 -3.36 18.94 12.49
N ALA A 785 -2.31 18.60 13.25
CA ALA A 785 -1.47 19.58 13.88
C ALA A 785 -0.71 20.36 12.80
N ARG A 786 -0.80 21.69 12.86
CA ARG A 786 -0.05 22.52 11.91
C ARG A 786 1.46 22.33 12.04
N SER A 787 1.92 22.04 13.26
CA SER A 787 3.32 21.84 13.58
C SER A 787 3.47 20.69 14.58
N THR A 788 4.52 19.90 14.43
CA THR A 788 4.91 18.87 15.40
C THR A 788 6.37 19.06 15.78
N LEU A 789 6.65 19.14 17.08
CA LEU A 789 8.00 19.14 17.65
C LEU A 789 8.25 17.76 18.27
N ALA A 790 9.32 17.09 17.85
CA ALA A 790 9.64 15.76 18.35
C ALA A 790 11.15 15.47 18.30
N SER A 791 11.57 14.44 19.03
CA SER A 791 12.96 13.97 19.05
C SER A 791 13.20 12.81 18.07
N LEU A 792 14.31 12.87 17.34
CA LEU A 792 14.78 11.77 16.47
C LEU A 792 15.24 10.54 17.27
N TRP A 793 15.76 10.72 18.48
CA TRP A 793 16.17 9.64 19.38
C TRP A 793 15.86 10.00 20.82
N MET A 794 15.88 9.00 21.70
CA MET A 794 15.76 9.22 23.13
C MET A 794 16.96 10.00 23.67
N VAL A 795 16.68 11.16 24.23
CA VAL A 795 17.66 12.08 24.82
C VAL A 795 17.70 11.88 26.35
N SER A 796 18.71 12.42 27.03
CA SER A 796 18.70 12.49 28.49
C SER A 796 17.47 13.29 28.97
N ASP A 797 16.86 12.80 30.04
CA ASP A 797 15.66 13.35 30.67
C ASP A 797 15.89 14.81 31.13
N GLU A 798 17.05 15.08 31.75
CA GLU A 798 17.47 16.40 32.23
C GLU A 798 17.54 17.44 31.09
N SER A 799 18.26 17.12 30.01
CA SER A 799 18.36 18.03 28.86
C SER A 799 17.05 18.20 28.10
N THR A 800 16.16 17.19 28.13
CA THR A 800 14.84 17.26 27.50
C THR A 800 13.95 18.24 28.26
N THR A 801 13.95 18.16 29.59
CA THR A 801 13.25 19.10 30.47
C THR A 801 13.71 20.53 30.21
N GLU A 802 15.03 20.77 30.25
CA GLU A 802 15.62 22.10 30.02
C GLU A 802 15.29 22.64 28.61
N PHE A 803 15.39 21.80 27.58
CA PHE A 803 15.02 22.18 26.21
C PHE A 803 13.56 22.61 26.10
N MET A 804 12.65 21.82 26.65
CA MET A 804 11.21 22.03 26.50
C MET A 804 10.76 23.27 27.26
N VAL A 805 11.25 23.47 28.49
CA VAL A 805 10.99 24.69 29.25
C VAL A 805 11.50 25.93 28.51
N GLN A 806 12.75 25.91 28.03
CA GLN A 806 13.32 27.02 27.26
C GLN A 806 12.54 27.27 25.96
N PHE A 807 12.13 26.22 25.27
CA PHE A 807 11.34 26.31 24.04
C PHE A 807 10.01 27.05 24.26
N TYR A 808 9.25 26.68 25.29
CA TYR A 808 7.98 27.36 25.60
C TYR A 808 8.19 28.82 26.01
N GLN A 809 9.22 29.11 26.82
CA GLN A 809 9.57 30.48 27.20
C GLN A 809 9.90 31.35 25.97
N GLU A 810 10.64 30.82 25.00
CA GLU A 810 10.94 31.54 23.75
C GLU A 810 9.73 31.68 22.84
N LEU A 811 8.90 30.63 22.71
CA LEU A 811 7.74 30.61 21.82
C LEU A 811 6.71 31.71 22.17
N LEU A 812 6.53 31.98 23.46
CA LEU A 812 5.60 32.98 23.95
C LEU A 812 6.07 34.42 23.72
N LYS A 813 7.36 34.65 23.44
CA LYS A 813 7.87 36.00 23.16
C LYS A 813 7.23 36.55 21.86
N PRO A 814 6.87 37.85 21.83
CA PRO A 814 6.31 38.48 20.63
C PRO A 814 7.26 38.36 19.42
N GLY A 815 6.71 38.08 18.24
CA GLY A 815 7.47 38.02 16.98
C GLY A 815 8.37 36.79 16.80
N VAL A 816 8.45 35.88 17.77
CA VAL A 816 9.25 34.65 17.66
C VAL A 816 8.48 33.58 16.90
N THR A 817 9.05 33.03 15.83
CA THR A 817 8.42 31.91 15.11
C THR A 817 8.68 30.59 15.84
N LYS A 818 7.94 29.53 15.51
CA LYS A 818 8.20 28.20 16.09
C LYS A 818 9.63 27.72 15.80
N ALA A 819 10.13 27.93 14.58
CA ALA A 819 11.50 27.55 14.24
C ALA A 819 12.56 28.39 14.98
N GLU A 820 12.29 29.66 15.25
CA GLU A 820 13.21 30.48 16.06
C GLU A 820 13.19 30.05 17.53
N ALA A 821 12.03 29.69 18.10
CA ALA A 821 11.94 29.16 19.46
C ALA A 821 12.74 27.85 19.60
N VAL A 822 12.60 26.93 18.66
CA VAL A 822 13.40 25.69 18.62
C VAL A 822 14.89 26.02 18.52
N ARG A 823 15.28 26.89 17.58
CA ARG A 823 16.67 27.30 17.42
C ARG A 823 17.25 27.86 18.72
N ARG A 824 16.55 28.78 19.39
CA ARG A 824 17.03 29.38 20.64
C ARG A 824 17.16 28.37 21.77
N ALA A 825 16.22 27.43 21.89
CA ALA A 825 16.34 26.34 22.86
C ALA A 825 17.52 25.40 22.55
N GLN A 826 17.78 25.09 21.27
CA GLN A 826 18.96 24.31 20.87
C GLN A 826 20.26 25.05 21.18
N LEU A 827 20.32 26.35 20.89
CA LEU A 827 21.48 27.19 21.18
C LEU A 827 21.72 27.39 22.67
N HIS A 828 20.65 27.39 23.48
CA HIS A 828 20.74 27.45 24.94
C HIS A 828 21.49 26.23 25.47
N LEU A 829 21.06 25.01 25.10
CA LEU A 829 21.77 23.78 25.45
C LEU A 829 23.18 23.70 24.88
N LEU A 830 23.39 24.12 23.62
CA LEU A 830 24.71 24.10 22.97
C LEU A 830 25.75 24.91 23.75
N LYS A 831 25.35 26.00 24.41
CA LYS A 831 26.23 26.87 25.19
C LYS A 831 26.53 26.34 26.59
N GLN A 832 25.77 25.36 27.08
CA GLN A 832 25.98 24.75 28.39
C GLN A 832 27.07 23.67 28.30
N PRO A 833 28.13 23.71 29.14
CA PRO A 833 29.21 22.73 29.11
C PRO A 833 28.75 21.26 29.20
N GLU A 834 27.70 20.99 29.97
CA GLU A 834 27.10 19.68 30.19
C GLU A 834 26.31 19.15 28.99
N PHE A 835 25.74 20.05 28.17
CA PHE A 835 24.84 19.71 27.07
C PHE A 835 25.34 20.14 25.68
N ASN A 836 26.58 20.62 25.57
CA ASN A 836 27.15 21.10 24.30
C ASN A 836 27.17 20.03 23.18
N HIS A 837 27.16 18.75 23.54
CA HIS A 837 27.21 17.65 22.58
C HIS A 837 25.88 17.56 21.79
N PRO A 838 25.92 17.44 20.44
CA PRO A 838 24.71 17.38 19.60
C PRO A 838 23.67 16.34 19.98
N TYR A 839 24.08 15.28 20.67
CA TYR A 839 23.19 14.29 21.30
C TYR A 839 22.02 14.93 22.08
N PHE A 840 22.29 16.03 22.81
CA PHE A 840 21.34 16.64 23.74
C PHE A 840 20.38 17.64 23.09
N TRP A 841 20.78 18.29 21.99
CA TRP A 841 19.99 19.38 21.39
C TRP A 841 19.57 19.11 19.93
N ALA A 842 20.35 18.35 19.16
CA ALA A 842 20.13 18.19 17.72
C ALA A 842 19.02 17.18 17.38
N SER A 843 18.59 16.38 18.37
CA SER A 843 17.49 15.42 18.23
C SER A 843 16.16 16.09 17.95
N PHE A 844 15.92 17.28 18.52
CA PHE A 844 14.65 17.99 18.43
C PHE A 844 14.48 18.61 17.05
N ILE A 845 13.44 18.17 16.34
CA ILE A 845 13.10 18.62 15.00
C ILE A 845 11.68 19.18 14.96
N LEU A 846 11.52 20.28 14.23
CA LEU A 846 10.23 20.89 13.95
C LEU A 846 9.74 20.43 12.58
N ILE A 847 8.58 19.76 12.56
CA ILE A 847 7.94 19.25 11.36
C ILE A 847 6.66 20.05 11.10
N GLY A 848 6.44 20.46 9.85
CA GLY A 848 5.23 21.18 9.44
C GLY A 848 5.44 22.69 9.35
N ASN A 849 4.41 23.45 9.73
CA ASN A 849 4.44 24.91 9.73
C ASN A 849 5.49 25.45 10.72
N TRP A 850 6.43 26.27 10.25
CA TRP A 850 7.51 26.81 11.08
C TRP A 850 7.26 28.22 11.61
N LEU A 851 6.18 28.88 11.17
CA LEU A 851 5.83 30.26 11.51
C LEU A 851 5.19 30.40 12.88
#